data_AF-A0A3N1PSB1-F1
#
_entry.id   AF-A0A3N1PSB1-F1
#
_cell.length_a   1.000
_cell.length_b   1.000
_cell.length_c   1.000
_cell.angle_alpha   90.00
_cell.angle_beta   90.00
_cell.angle_gamma   90.00
#
_symmetry.space_group_name_H-M   'P 1'
#
loop_
_entity.id
_entity.type
_entity.pdbx_description
1 polymer ?
#
loop_
_entity_poly.entity_id
_entity_poly.type
_entity_poly.pdbx_seq_one_letter_code
_entity_poly.pdbx_strand_id
1 'polypeptide(L)'
;MTSNHTPSPFLQGHFAALHQAMGAEHGDKLPPQKPAVLKQQPLSDPARALCQEYAAALARFSASAQAEALRERLSCAKSNEDLARSLFDAFASDDFARTRQLAEEYSLRDDFGLQSLTLGADVEVAFLFGIQGNISIGLPITTLRDFDTVVLCVSGMVSGGIDETAFVGVTGGVWSVTPEGLSGWSVTGQAYAGFEGEVVVQGGLSISLFPPDVLGWGVLLSLGGGEGGGADVGISYGVVFPWDAPRVYQPRARNYMIINSITCNKASEMGKDEVYLMFTIDNDLVYRYPTHGQFSMGDNSSWGVGRSIYFNDNVKVQLFDNDTGNNDSLGQTTYQASNFQSQVTVSGSSGKYTLDAVLEPMYVNWDNPKHINNVDSTIQSPAACVFNDALYVFWRGATNNRIYCSPSTDGEQWPDGHTINNVDSTDLSPAAVAFQGQLFVFWQGGNKGLYWSASSDGKTWPPGTPIRQETTPYTPTPCVFDNRLYVFWVANDSSKRLIYSIFDPGTGSWSNNAPVNSTDEAISSVSACVFKDELYLFHVNTSNQTRFTASASNSWPGSSPTGATILATLVSACTAQGGIVLGQNDPQYWPMGYSPVLCTVSRIDKWGASAAVGNVKMLMQSGPALVTYQKTPYLFYADTNERLLFCKAKP
;
A
#
# COMPACT_ATOMS: atom_id res chain seq x y z
N MET A 1 -52.39 21.73 -15.47
CA MET A 1 -52.76 21.56 -14.05
C MET A 1 -51.46 21.22 -13.35
N THR A 2 -50.76 22.21 -12.81
CA THR A 2 -49.54 21.98 -12.04
C THR A 2 -49.96 21.42 -10.69
N SER A 3 -49.76 20.13 -10.45
CA SER A 3 -49.90 19.58 -9.11
C SER A 3 -48.70 20.08 -8.31
N ASN A 4 -48.93 21.01 -7.38
CA ASN A 4 -47.92 21.43 -6.41
C ASN A 4 -47.67 20.25 -5.45
N HIS A 5 -46.79 19.33 -5.84
CA HIS A 5 -46.31 18.26 -4.98
C HIS A 5 -45.37 18.86 -3.95
N THR A 6 -45.88 18.99 -2.72
CA THR A 6 -45.09 19.45 -1.58
C THR A 6 -44.18 18.32 -1.08
N PRO A 7 -42.93 18.62 -0.66
CA PRO A 7 -42.04 17.63 -0.06
C PRO A 7 -42.67 16.98 1.17
N SER A 8 -42.37 15.69 1.41
CA SER A 8 -42.91 14.96 2.56
C SER A 8 -42.47 15.60 3.90
N PRO A 9 -43.23 15.45 5.00
CA PRO A 9 -42.80 15.93 6.31
C PRO A 9 -41.43 15.38 6.75
N PHE A 10 -41.09 14.16 6.32
CA PHE A 10 -39.79 13.54 6.55
C PHE A 10 -38.66 14.30 5.84
N LEU A 11 -38.86 14.65 4.57
CA LEU A 11 -37.94 15.50 3.80
C LEU A 11 -37.82 16.92 4.38
N GLN A 12 -38.93 17.53 4.77
CA GLN A 12 -38.92 18.86 5.40
C GLN A 12 -38.10 18.87 6.69
N GLY A 13 -38.11 17.78 7.46
CA GLY A 13 -37.27 17.62 8.66
C GLY A 13 -35.76 17.67 8.38
N HIS A 14 -35.31 17.14 7.24
CA HIS A 14 -33.90 17.19 6.84
C HIS A 14 -33.45 18.62 6.56
N PHE A 15 -34.27 19.40 5.85
CA PHE A 15 -33.97 20.80 5.55
C PHE A 15 -34.08 21.70 6.79
N ALA A 16 -34.97 21.38 7.74
CA ALA A 16 -35.03 22.07 9.02
C ALA A 16 -33.75 21.85 9.86
N ALA A 17 -33.20 20.64 9.86
CA ALA A 17 -31.92 20.34 10.52
C ALA A 17 -30.75 21.08 9.85
N LEU A 18 -30.72 21.13 8.52
CA LEU A 18 -29.75 21.91 7.75
C LEU A 18 -29.84 23.42 8.07
N HIS A 19 -31.05 23.96 8.19
CA HIS A 19 -31.24 25.36 8.56
C HIS A 19 -30.75 25.68 9.98
N GLN A 20 -31.03 24.80 10.96
CA GLN A 20 -30.51 24.98 12.33
C GLN A 20 -28.98 24.93 12.36
N ALA A 21 -28.38 24.03 11.59
CA ALA A 21 -26.95 23.93 11.41
C ALA A 21 -26.34 25.22 10.84
N MET A 22 -26.92 25.79 9.79
CA MET A 22 -26.47 27.05 9.19
C MET A 22 -26.62 28.26 10.13
N GLY A 23 -27.67 28.28 10.96
CA GLY A 23 -27.95 29.38 11.89
C GLY A 23 -27.01 29.46 13.11
N ALA A 24 -26.37 28.34 13.50
CA ALA A 24 -25.47 28.28 14.65
C ALA A 24 -24.09 28.93 14.39
N GLU A 25 -23.68 29.08 13.13
CA GLU A 25 -22.31 29.46 12.76
C GLU A 25 -22.12 30.93 12.33
N HIS A 26 -23.18 31.75 12.34
CA HIS A 26 -23.09 33.18 12.02
C HIS A 26 -22.22 34.00 13.02
N GLY A 27 -21.65 33.37 14.05
CA GLY A 27 -20.85 34.00 15.11
C GLY A 27 -19.34 34.10 14.85
N ASP A 28 -18.75 33.25 14.00
CA ASP A 28 -17.29 33.18 13.87
C ASP A 28 -16.79 33.63 12.49
N LYS A 29 -15.91 34.64 12.50
CA LYS A 29 -15.28 35.19 11.30
C LYS A 29 -14.39 34.14 10.64
N LEU A 30 -14.69 33.81 9.39
CA LEU A 30 -13.83 33.03 8.48
C LEU A 30 -12.37 33.52 8.55
N PRO A 31 -11.37 32.63 8.79
CA PRO A 31 -9.98 33.03 8.73
C PRO A 31 -9.59 33.36 7.27
N PRO A 32 -8.84 34.46 7.03
CA PRO A 32 -8.40 34.81 5.69
C PRO A 32 -7.28 33.87 5.27
N GLN A 33 -7.59 32.86 4.45
CA GLN A 33 -6.56 32.11 3.73
C GLN A 33 -6.38 32.66 2.32
N LYS A 34 -5.12 32.91 1.94
CA LYS A 34 -4.75 33.35 0.59
C LYS A 34 -5.22 32.31 -0.44
N PRO A 35 -5.90 32.71 -1.53
CA PRO A 35 -6.26 31.78 -2.59
C PRO A 35 -4.98 31.19 -3.17
N ALA A 36 -4.83 29.87 -3.06
CA ALA A 36 -3.83 29.14 -3.83
C ALA A 36 -4.18 29.32 -5.31
N VAL A 37 -3.23 29.82 -6.10
CA VAL A 37 -3.37 29.93 -7.55
C VAL A 37 -3.35 28.52 -8.12
N LEU A 38 -4.54 27.94 -8.32
CA LEU A 38 -4.72 26.66 -9.00
C LEU A 38 -4.45 26.86 -10.50
N LYS A 39 -3.42 26.19 -11.01
CA LYS A 39 -3.27 26.00 -12.46
C LYS A 39 -4.44 25.14 -12.92
N GLN A 40 -5.32 25.67 -13.77
CA GLN A 40 -6.33 24.87 -14.47
C GLN A 40 -5.61 23.74 -15.20
N GLN A 41 -5.71 22.50 -14.69
CA GLN A 41 -5.41 21.34 -15.51
C GLN A 41 -6.63 21.10 -16.40
N PRO A 42 -6.49 21.10 -17.73
CA PRO A 42 -7.62 20.83 -18.61
C PRO A 42 -8.13 19.40 -18.39
N LEU A 43 -9.45 19.24 -18.27
CA LEU A 43 -10.09 17.91 -18.26
C LEU A 43 -9.67 17.12 -19.50
N SER A 44 -9.37 15.84 -19.30
CA SER A 44 -9.10 14.90 -20.41
C SER A 44 -10.31 14.79 -21.34
N ASP A 45 -10.08 14.40 -22.59
CA ASP A 45 -11.17 14.26 -23.56
C ASP A 45 -12.26 13.24 -23.12
N PRO A 46 -11.91 12.09 -22.50
CA PRO A 46 -12.91 11.18 -21.91
C PRO A 46 -13.74 11.83 -20.81
N ALA A 47 -13.11 12.58 -19.90
CA ALA A 47 -13.81 13.29 -18.83
C ALA A 47 -14.77 14.34 -19.39
N ARG A 48 -14.33 15.11 -20.41
CA ARG A 48 -15.16 16.11 -21.08
C ARG A 48 -16.38 15.49 -21.78
N ALA A 49 -16.20 14.36 -22.45
CA ALA A 49 -17.28 13.63 -23.12
C ALA A 49 -18.33 13.13 -22.13
N LEU A 50 -17.92 12.59 -20.97
CA LEU A 50 -18.86 12.19 -19.94
C LEU A 50 -19.62 13.39 -19.35
N CYS A 51 -18.94 14.51 -19.09
CA CYS A 51 -19.59 15.74 -18.59
C CYS A 51 -20.71 16.21 -19.52
N GLN A 52 -20.41 16.28 -20.83
CA GLN A 52 -21.35 16.75 -21.86
C GLN A 52 -22.55 15.80 -21.97
N GLU A 53 -22.30 14.49 -22.01
CA GLU A 53 -23.38 13.52 -22.08
C GLU A 53 -24.23 13.53 -20.80
N TYR A 54 -23.63 13.71 -19.62
CA TYR A 54 -24.37 13.73 -18.38
C TYR A 54 -25.28 14.96 -18.25
N ALA A 55 -24.80 16.13 -18.67
CA ALA A 55 -25.64 17.33 -18.77
C ALA A 55 -26.81 17.11 -19.75
N ALA A 56 -26.56 16.50 -20.91
CA ALA A 56 -27.60 16.17 -21.86
C ALA A 56 -28.59 15.13 -21.31
N ALA A 57 -28.12 14.16 -20.52
CA ALA A 57 -28.96 13.15 -19.88
C ALA A 57 -29.88 13.76 -18.82
N LEU A 58 -29.37 14.69 -18.01
CA LEU A 58 -30.18 15.44 -17.03
C LEU A 58 -31.29 16.24 -17.71
N ALA A 59 -30.98 16.90 -18.83
CA ALA A 59 -31.96 17.62 -19.64
C ALA A 59 -33.05 16.71 -20.23
N ARG A 60 -32.67 15.52 -20.68
CA ARG A 60 -33.63 14.52 -21.18
C ARG A 60 -34.50 13.98 -20.05
N PHE A 61 -33.90 13.65 -18.91
CA PHE A 61 -34.60 13.15 -17.75
C PHE A 61 -35.59 14.18 -17.20
N SER A 62 -35.20 15.45 -17.07
CA SER A 62 -36.10 16.50 -16.53
C SER A 62 -37.36 16.70 -17.39
N ALA A 63 -37.27 16.44 -18.70
CA ALA A 63 -38.38 16.49 -19.64
C ALA A 63 -39.15 15.15 -19.78
N SER A 64 -38.73 14.08 -19.09
CA SER A 64 -39.31 12.75 -19.22
C SER A 64 -40.42 12.48 -18.21
N ALA A 65 -41.27 11.48 -18.47
CA ALA A 65 -42.32 11.06 -17.53
C ALA A 65 -41.71 10.49 -16.22
N GLN A 66 -40.46 10.03 -16.29
CA GLN A 66 -39.70 9.49 -15.16
C GLN A 66 -39.31 10.59 -14.15
N ALA A 67 -39.13 11.83 -14.60
CA ALA A 67 -38.96 12.98 -13.70
C ALA A 67 -40.21 13.26 -12.86
N GLU A 68 -41.41 13.21 -13.46
CA GLU A 68 -42.66 13.34 -12.69
C GLU A 68 -42.87 12.17 -11.72
N ALA A 69 -42.54 10.95 -12.15
CA ALA A 69 -42.59 9.78 -11.26
C ALA A 69 -41.56 9.87 -10.11
N LEU A 70 -40.39 10.49 -10.34
CA LEU A 70 -39.43 10.77 -9.27
C LEU A 70 -40.02 11.78 -8.26
N ARG A 71 -40.63 12.87 -8.74
CA ARG A 71 -41.29 13.88 -7.88
C ARG A 71 -42.36 13.25 -6.99
N GLU A 72 -43.22 12.42 -7.56
CA GLU A 72 -44.26 11.72 -6.81
C GLU A 72 -43.67 10.79 -5.73
N ARG A 73 -42.66 9.99 -6.08
CA ARG A 73 -41.98 9.09 -5.13
C ARG A 73 -41.30 9.85 -4.00
N LEU A 74 -40.60 10.93 -4.30
CA LEU A 74 -39.97 11.79 -3.29
C LEU A 74 -41.03 12.44 -2.39
N SER A 75 -42.17 12.91 -2.92
CA SER A 75 -43.26 13.46 -2.11
C SER A 75 -43.89 12.43 -1.14
N CYS A 76 -43.76 11.14 -1.44
CA CYS A 76 -44.28 10.05 -0.61
C CYS A 76 -43.22 9.37 0.28
N ALA A 77 -41.94 9.75 0.16
CA ALA A 77 -40.84 9.08 0.86
C ALA A 77 -40.95 9.22 2.39
N LYS A 78 -40.75 8.11 3.10
CA LYS A 78 -40.86 8.01 4.57
C LYS A 78 -39.55 7.63 5.25
N SER A 79 -38.54 7.23 4.48
CA SER A 79 -37.23 6.84 4.96
C SER A 79 -36.11 7.34 4.03
N ASN A 80 -34.87 7.32 4.53
CA ASN A 80 -33.69 7.64 3.72
C ASN A 80 -33.46 6.63 2.60
N GLU A 81 -33.80 5.36 2.86
CA GLU A 81 -33.73 4.31 1.85
C GLU A 81 -34.76 4.56 0.73
N ASP A 82 -35.97 5.00 1.05
CA ASP A 82 -36.97 5.38 0.04
C ASP A 82 -36.45 6.50 -0.89
N LEU A 83 -35.77 7.49 -0.31
CA LEU A 83 -35.17 8.61 -1.04
C LEU A 83 -34.04 8.14 -1.95
N ALA A 84 -33.09 7.39 -1.39
CA ALA A 84 -31.95 6.86 -2.13
C ALA A 84 -32.40 5.93 -3.26
N ARG A 85 -33.36 5.02 -3.00
CA ARG A 85 -33.90 4.11 -4.02
C ARG A 85 -34.64 4.87 -5.11
N SER A 86 -35.42 5.89 -4.76
CA SER A 86 -36.13 6.71 -5.76
C SER A 86 -35.17 7.40 -6.72
N LEU A 87 -34.09 8.00 -6.19
CA LEU A 87 -33.04 8.64 -6.98
C LEU A 87 -32.20 7.62 -7.76
N PHE A 88 -31.91 6.46 -7.18
CA PHE A 88 -31.14 5.41 -7.84
C PHE A 88 -31.90 4.82 -9.03
N ASP A 89 -33.19 4.53 -8.85
CA ASP A 89 -34.08 4.07 -9.92
C ASP A 89 -34.22 5.11 -11.03
N ALA A 90 -34.25 6.41 -10.67
CA ALA A 90 -34.22 7.49 -11.64
C ALA A 90 -32.91 7.49 -12.45
N PHE A 91 -31.76 7.35 -11.78
CA PHE A 91 -30.49 7.20 -12.45
C PHE A 91 -30.39 5.91 -13.28
N ALA A 92 -31.11 4.84 -12.91
CA ALA A 92 -31.15 3.58 -13.62
C ALA A 92 -32.03 3.62 -14.89
N SER A 93 -32.79 4.70 -15.11
CA SER A 93 -33.67 4.84 -16.28
C SER A 93 -32.91 4.84 -17.61
N ASP A 94 -33.64 4.70 -18.71
CA ASP A 94 -33.09 4.75 -20.07
C ASP A 94 -32.49 6.13 -20.41
N ASP A 95 -32.91 7.21 -19.74
CA ASP A 95 -32.42 8.57 -19.98
C ASP A 95 -30.91 8.69 -19.72
N PHE A 96 -30.40 7.90 -18.76
CA PHE A 96 -28.99 7.85 -18.36
C PHE A 96 -28.23 6.63 -18.90
N ALA A 97 -28.84 5.82 -19.79
CA ALA A 97 -28.21 4.59 -20.30
C ALA A 97 -26.86 4.87 -20.99
N ARG A 98 -26.78 5.95 -21.79
CA ARG A 98 -25.55 6.36 -22.46
C ARG A 98 -24.50 6.88 -21.47
N THR A 99 -24.92 7.61 -20.43
CA THR A 99 -24.03 8.04 -19.34
C THR A 99 -23.36 6.85 -18.67
N ARG A 100 -24.15 5.84 -18.26
CA ARG A 100 -23.61 4.62 -17.63
C ARG A 100 -22.62 3.89 -18.54
N GLN A 101 -22.96 3.75 -19.82
CA GLN A 101 -22.07 3.13 -20.81
C GLN A 101 -20.73 3.87 -20.96
N LEU A 102 -20.75 5.20 -21.09
CA LEU A 102 -19.53 6.00 -21.22
C LEU A 102 -18.69 5.96 -19.94
N ALA A 103 -19.33 6.01 -18.78
CA ALA A 103 -18.63 5.92 -17.51
C ALA A 103 -17.93 4.56 -17.33
N GLU A 104 -18.62 3.46 -17.66
CA GLU A 104 -18.05 2.11 -17.68
C GLU A 104 -16.87 2.01 -18.68
N GLU A 105 -17.03 2.51 -19.91
CA GLU A 105 -16.00 2.49 -20.96
C GLU A 105 -14.74 3.27 -20.57
N TYR A 106 -14.91 4.49 -20.05
CA TYR A 106 -13.79 5.36 -19.73
C TYR A 106 -13.12 5.05 -18.39
N SER A 107 -13.82 4.37 -17.47
CA SER A 107 -13.24 3.94 -16.19
C SER A 107 -11.99 3.06 -16.34
N LEU A 108 -11.83 2.41 -17.49
CA LEU A 108 -10.68 1.56 -17.82
C LEU A 108 -9.46 2.34 -18.33
N ARG A 109 -9.57 3.65 -18.50
CA ARG A 109 -8.48 4.49 -19.02
C ARG A 109 -7.72 5.18 -17.90
N ASP A 110 -6.40 5.14 -17.99
CA ASP A 110 -5.49 5.80 -17.04
C ASP A 110 -5.64 7.33 -16.98
N ASP A 111 -6.20 7.95 -18.03
CA ASP A 111 -6.36 9.41 -18.18
C ASP A 111 -7.76 9.92 -17.78
N PHE A 112 -8.65 9.08 -17.26
CA PHE A 112 -10.04 9.46 -17.03
C PHE A 112 -10.24 10.37 -15.81
N GLY A 113 -9.61 10.05 -14.68
CA GLY A 113 -9.53 10.91 -13.48
C GLY A 113 -10.83 11.20 -12.72
N LEU A 114 -12.00 10.79 -13.23
CA LEU A 114 -13.29 10.88 -12.54
C LEU A 114 -13.57 9.60 -11.74
N GLN A 115 -14.22 9.73 -10.59
CA GLN A 115 -14.45 8.65 -9.64
C GLN A 115 -15.92 8.48 -9.25
N SER A 116 -16.75 9.53 -9.32
CA SER A 116 -18.16 9.42 -8.99
C SER A 116 -19.08 10.33 -9.81
N LEU A 117 -20.36 9.98 -9.81
CA LEU A 117 -21.48 10.78 -10.29
C LEU A 117 -22.39 11.13 -9.11
N THR A 118 -23.09 12.25 -9.17
CA THR A 118 -24.20 12.52 -8.24
C THR A 118 -25.47 12.83 -9.00
N LEU A 119 -26.61 12.29 -8.57
CA LEU A 119 -27.94 12.68 -9.05
C LEU A 119 -28.79 13.13 -7.86
N GLY A 120 -29.45 14.27 -7.97
CA GLY A 120 -30.30 14.80 -6.92
C GLY A 120 -31.55 15.51 -7.41
N ALA A 121 -32.41 15.82 -6.46
CA ALA A 121 -33.60 16.63 -6.63
C ALA A 121 -33.44 17.92 -5.81
N ASP A 122 -33.76 19.03 -6.45
CA ASP A 122 -33.79 20.34 -5.81
C ASP A 122 -35.17 20.65 -5.25
N VAL A 123 -35.13 21.15 -4.02
CA VAL A 123 -36.27 21.49 -3.20
C VAL A 123 -36.12 22.93 -2.75
N GLU A 124 -37.11 23.74 -3.06
CA GLU A 124 -37.25 25.06 -2.45
C GLU A 124 -38.15 24.95 -1.23
N VAL A 125 -37.70 25.52 -0.11
CA VAL A 125 -38.48 25.59 1.13
C VAL A 125 -38.60 27.05 1.57
N ALA A 126 -39.85 27.51 1.71
CA ALA A 126 -40.15 28.87 2.16
C ALA A 126 -39.89 29.01 3.67
N PHE A 127 -38.90 29.80 4.05
CA PHE A 127 -38.61 30.27 5.41
C PHE A 127 -38.55 31.82 5.45
N LEU A 128 -38.25 32.43 6.59
CA LEU A 128 -38.12 33.91 6.75
C LEU A 128 -37.14 34.54 5.72
N PHE A 129 -36.17 33.73 5.24
CA PHE A 129 -35.40 33.90 4.01
C PHE A 129 -35.47 32.57 3.24
N GLY A 130 -35.53 32.57 1.91
CA GLY A 130 -35.66 31.35 1.11
C GLY A 130 -34.46 30.41 1.23
N ILE A 131 -34.69 29.10 1.25
CA ILE A 131 -33.62 28.08 1.17
C ILE A 131 -33.90 27.20 -0.03
N GLN A 132 -32.93 27.11 -0.94
CA GLN A 132 -32.91 26.10 -1.99
C GLN A 132 -31.98 24.97 -1.55
N GLY A 133 -32.55 23.80 -1.30
CA GLY A 133 -31.85 22.61 -0.87
C GLY A 133 -31.78 21.56 -1.97
N ASN A 134 -30.75 20.74 -1.96
CA ASN A 134 -30.59 19.58 -2.82
C ASN A 134 -30.49 18.32 -1.97
N ILE A 135 -31.24 17.29 -2.35
CA ILE A 135 -31.00 15.92 -1.88
C ILE A 135 -30.48 15.09 -3.05
N SER A 136 -29.34 14.45 -2.88
CA SER A 136 -28.66 13.71 -3.93
C SER A 136 -28.18 12.36 -3.46
N ILE A 137 -27.87 11.49 -4.41
CA ILE A 137 -27.08 10.28 -4.21
C ILE A 137 -25.75 10.44 -4.93
N GLY A 138 -24.68 9.94 -4.33
CA GLY A 138 -23.37 9.74 -4.93
C GLY A 138 -23.21 8.29 -5.37
N LEU A 139 -22.75 8.11 -6.59
CA LEU A 139 -22.66 6.85 -7.32
C LEU A 139 -21.20 6.64 -7.75
N PRO A 140 -20.49 5.63 -7.23
CA PRO A 140 -19.15 5.33 -7.71
C PRO A 140 -19.20 4.88 -9.18
N ILE A 141 -18.31 5.41 -10.03
CA ILE A 141 -18.30 5.09 -11.47
C ILE A 141 -18.09 3.58 -11.70
N THR A 142 -17.38 2.90 -10.80
CA THR A 142 -17.10 1.47 -10.88
C THR A 142 -18.30 0.59 -10.54
N THR A 143 -19.33 1.15 -9.89
CA THR A 143 -20.47 0.39 -9.34
C THR A 143 -21.80 1.11 -9.57
N LEU A 144 -21.95 1.80 -10.70
CA LEU A 144 -23.15 2.59 -11.06
C LEU A 144 -24.48 1.82 -11.09
N ARG A 145 -24.44 0.50 -11.00
CA ARG A 145 -25.61 -0.41 -11.02
C ARG A 145 -25.85 -1.09 -9.68
N ASP A 146 -25.02 -0.82 -8.68
CA ASP A 146 -25.10 -1.44 -7.37
C ASP A 146 -25.58 -0.42 -6.33
N PHE A 147 -26.84 -0.60 -5.91
CA PHE A 147 -27.48 0.26 -4.92
C PHE A 147 -26.73 0.25 -3.58
N ASP A 148 -26.08 -0.86 -3.22
CA ASP A 148 -25.44 -1.01 -1.91
C ASP A 148 -24.15 -0.17 -1.80
N THR A 149 -23.72 0.45 -2.89
CA THR A 149 -22.56 1.35 -2.96
C THR A 149 -22.93 2.84 -2.99
N VAL A 150 -24.22 3.15 -2.91
CA VAL A 150 -24.75 4.51 -3.02
C VAL A 150 -24.57 5.28 -1.70
N VAL A 151 -24.17 6.55 -1.80
CA VAL A 151 -24.07 7.46 -0.64
C VAL A 151 -25.11 8.57 -0.76
N LEU A 152 -26.02 8.69 0.21
CA LEU A 152 -26.95 9.83 0.25
C LEU A 152 -26.22 11.11 0.66
N CYS A 153 -26.52 12.21 -0.03
CA CYS A 153 -25.91 13.53 0.12
C CYS A 153 -27.03 14.57 0.27
N VAL A 154 -26.83 15.59 1.12
CA VAL A 154 -27.73 16.74 1.22
C VAL A 154 -26.89 18.01 1.08
N SER A 155 -27.41 19.02 0.42
CA SER A 155 -26.76 20.33 0.34
C SER A 155 -27.81 21.43 0.29
N GLY A 156 -27.43 22.68 0.52
CA GLY A 156 -28.36 23.80 0.36
C GLY A 156 -27.68 25.12 0.17
N MET A 157 -28.42 26.10 -0.33
CA MET A 157 -27.99 27.48 -0.48
C MET A 157 -29.07 28.39 0.09
N VAL A 158 -28.64 29.45 0.75
CA VAL A 158 -29.55 30.51 1.18
C VAL A 158 -29.78 31.40 -0.03
N SER A 159 -31.02 31.49 -0.49
CA SER A 159 -31.39 32.34 -1.63
C SER A 159 -32.41 33.41 -1.20
N GLY A 160 -32.34 34.58 -1.83
CA GLY A 160 -33.26 35.67 -1.52
C GLY A 160 -34.58 35.52 -2.28
N GLY A 161 -35.68 35.27 -1.55
CA GLY A 161 -37.05 35.56 -2.00
C GLY A 161 -37.80 34.44 -2.72
N ILE A 162 -38.42 33.53 -1.95
CA ILE A 162 -39.41 32.57 -2.45
C ILE A 162 -40.62 32.49 -1.50
N ASP A 163 -41.82 32.37 -2.08
CA ASP A 163 -43.11 32.44 -1.38
C ASP A 163 -43.74 31.05 -1.09
N GLU A 164 -43.26 29.96 -1.72
CA GLU A 164 -43.86 28.61 -1.62
C GLU A 164 -42.81 27.48 -1.55
N THR A 165 -43.18 26.32 -0.99
CA THR A 165 -42.33 25.12 -0.88
C THR A 165 -42.62 24.15 -2.02
N ALA A 166 -41.64 23.83 -2.88
CA ALA A 166 -41.85 22.99 -4.06
C ALA A 166 -40.56 22.29 -4.54
N PHE A 167 -40.71 21.20 -5.31
CA PHE A 167 -39.61 20.60 -6.08
C PHE A 167 -39.37 21.39 -7.37
N VAL A 168 -38.16 21.92 -7.56
CA VAL A 168 -37.87 22.88 -8.64
C VAL A 168 -37.00 22.34 -9.77
N GLY A 169 -36.18 21.32 -9.50
CA GLY A 169 -35.36 20.70 -10.53
C GLY A 169 -34.72 19.38 -10.14
N VAL A 170 -33.93 18.87 -11.07
CA VAL A 170 -32.94 17.81 -10.83
C VAL A 170 -31.55 18.37 -11.03
N THR A 171 -30.60 17.86 -10.26
CA THR A 171 -29.19 18.21 -10.39
C THR A 171 -28.37 16.97 -10.58
N GLY A 172 -27.24 17.13 -11.25
CA GLY A 172 -26.21 16.13 -11.16
C GLY A 172 -24.82 16.70 -11.34
N GLY A 173 -23.85 15.95 -10.84
CA GLY A 173 -22.44 16.30 -10.91
C GLY A 173 -21.57 15.11 -11.30
N VAL A 174 -20.42 15.43 -11.91
CA VAL A 174 -19.30 14.50 -12.10
C VAL A 174 -18.15 14.93 -11.18
N TRP A 175 -17.49 13.96 -10.57
CA TRP A 175 -16.51 14.25 -9.52
C TRP A 175 -15.22 13.47 -9.69
N SER A 176 -14.12 14.12 -9.34
CA SER A 176 -12.77 13.55 -9.31
C SER A 176 -12.46 12.71 -8.06
N VAL A 177 -13.44 12.55 -7.16
CA VAL A 177 -13.34 11.82 -5.88
C VAL A 177 -14.48 10.81 -5.77
N THR A 178 -14.31 9.78 -4.94
CA THR A 178 -15.40 8.85 -4.62
C THR A 178 -16.54 9.59 -3.88
N PRO A 179 -17.77 9.05 -3.81
CA PRO A 179 -18.88 9.71 -3.11
C PRO A 179 -18.55 10.15 -1.67
N GLU A 180 -17.72 9.39 -0.96
CA GLU A 180 -17.30 9.70 0.41
C GLU A 180 -16.33 10.90 0.46
N GLY A 181 -15.56 11.10 -0.62
CA GLY A 181 -14.63 12.20 -0.78
C GLY A 181 -15.28 13.54 -1.15
N LEU A 182 -16.60 13.58 -1.39
CA LEU A 182 -17.35 14.81 -1.70
C LEU A 182 -17.29 15.84 -0.56
N SER A 183 -17.00 15.40 0.66
CA SER A 183 -16.77 16.24 1.84
C SER A 183 -15.36 16.88 1.90
N GLY A 184 -14.47 16.56 0.94
CA GLY A 184 -13.10 17.05 0.85
C GLY A 184 -12.82 17.91 -0.38
N TRP A 185 -11.54 18.07 -0.74
CA TRP A 185 -11.14 18.77 -1.96
C TRP A 185 -11.53 17.97 -3.20
N SER A 186 -12.33 18.55 -4.08
CA SER A 186 -12.68 17.92 -5.35
C SER A 186 -12.89 18.94 -6.47
N VAL A 187 -12.51 18.54 -7.69
CA VAL A 187 -12.87 19.24 -8.92
C VAL A 187 -14.18 18.67 -9.45
N THR A 188 -15.10 19.54 -9.88
CA THR A 188 -16.46 19.18 -10.27
C THR A 188 -16.90 19.83 -11.59
N GLY A 189 -17.78 19.13 -12.29
CA GLY A 189 -18.67 19.70 -13.31
C GLY A 189 -20.11 19.36 -12.93
N GLN A 190 -20.96 20.38 -12.77
CA GLN A 190 -22.35 20.23 -12.37
C GLN A 190 -23.29 20.72 -13.45
N ALA A 191 -24.46 20.10 -13.53
CA ALA A 191 -25.56 20.56 -14.36
C ALA A 191 -26.85 20.57 -13.54
N TYR A 192 -27.61 21.63 -13.70
CA TYR A 192 -28.95 21.82 -13.16
C TYR A 192 -29.94 21.77 -14.31
N ALA A 193 -31.04 21.05 -14.15
CA ALA A 193 -32.16 21.07 -15.07
C ALA A 193 -33.46 21.32 -14.29
N GLY A 194 -34.05 22.49 -14.49
CA GLY A 194 -35.36 22.80 -13.95
C GLY A 194 -36.43 21.93 -14.61
N PHE A 195 -37.47 21.57 -13.87
CA PHE A 195 -38.59 20.82 -14.45
C PHE A 195 -39.45 21.65 -15.41
N GLU A 196 -39.19 22.97 -15.52
CA GLU A 196 -39.78 23.86 -16.52
C GLU A 196 -38.92 23.99 -17.81
N GLY A 197 -37.82 23.23 -17.92
CA GLY A 197 -37.09 23.02 -19.17
C GLY A 197 -35.81 23.85 -19.38
N GLU A 198 -35.38 24.63 -18.39
CA GLU A 198 -34.09 25.34 -18.44
C GLU A 198 -32.95 24.46 -17.89
N VAL A 199 -31.84 24.38 -18.64
CA VAL A 199 -30.65 23.61 -18.26
C VAL A 199 -29.47 24.57 -18.12
N VAL A 200 -28.86 24.58 -16.95
CA VAL A 200 -27.69 25.40 -16.63
C VAL A 200 -26.52 24.47 -16.34
N VAL A 201 -25.43 24.62 -17.09
CA VAL A 201 -24.17 23.89 -16.85
C VAL A 201 -23.18 24.82 -16.14
N GLN A 202 -22.63 24.37 -15.02
CA GLN A 202 -21.68 25.11 -14.20
C GLN A 202 -20.45 24.26 -13.90
N GLY A 203 -19.25 24.75 -14.23
CA GLY A 203 -18.01 24.21 -13.67
C GLY A 203 -17.78 24.74 -12.25
N GLY A 204 -17.08 24.02 -11.38
CA GLY A 204 -16.85 24.48 -10.01
C GLY A 204 -15.69 23.81 -9.28
N LEU A 205 -15.39 24.29 -8.08
CA LEU A 205 -14.36 23.74 -7.19
C LEU A 205 -14.95 23.50 -5.80
N SER A 206 -15.04 22.25 -5.35
CA SER A 206 -15.46 21.99 -3.98
C SER A 206 -14.29 22.16 -3.00
N ILE A 207 -14.50 22.95 -1.94
CA ILE A 207 -13.50 23.21 -0.90
C ILE A 207 -14.17 23.10 0.46
N SER A 208 -13.86 22.05 1.22
CA SER A 208 -14.24 22.03 2.63
C SER A 208 -13.44 23.08 3.42
N LEU A 209 -14.17 23.92 4.15
CA LEU A 209 -13.62 24.98 5.01
C LEU A 209 -13.35 24.48 6.45
N PHE A 210 -13.68 23.23 6.75
CA PHE A 210 -13.52 22.63 8.07
C PHE A 210 -12.52 21.47 8.04
N PRO A 211 -11.78 21.25 9.13
CA PRO A 211 -10.92 20.09 9.23
C PRO A 211 -11.79 18.80 9.27
N PRO A 212 -11.29 17.68 8.70
CA PRO A 212 -12.06 16.44 8.45
C PRO A 212 -12.49 15.67 9.71
N ASP A 213 -12.18 16.19 10.89
CA ASP A 213 -12.42 15.65 12.22
C ASP A 213 -13.81 16.01 12.79
N VAL A 214 -14.58 16.87 12.11
CA VAL A 214 -15.97 17.19 12.48
C VAL A 214 -16.91 16.63 11.39
N LEU A 215 -17.59 15.51 11.70
CA LEU A 215 -18.88 15.08 11.13
C LEU A 215 -19.18 15.38 9.63
N GLY A 216 -18.34 15.02 8.66
CA GLY A 216 -18.73 15.07 7.23
C GLY A 216 -19.13 16.47 6.70
N TRP A 217 -18.77 17.55 7.38
CA TRP A 217 -19.09 18.91 6.96
C TRP A 217 -18.17 19.34 5.80
N GLY A 218 -18.76 19.82 4.71
CA GLY A 218 -18.01 20.27 3.54
C GLY A 218 -18.76 21.32 2.74
N VAL A 219 -18.27 22.55 2.73
CA VAL A 219 -18.83 23.66 1.93
C VAL A 219 -18.50 23.45 0.45
N LEU A 220 -19.47 23.65 -0.45
CA LEU A 220 -19.30 23.47 -1.90
C LEU A 220 -19.28 24.85 -2.59
N LEU A 221 -18.10 25.33 -2.98
CA LEU A 221 -17.96 26.61 -3.69
C LEU A 221 -17.99 26.42 -5.21
N SER A 222 -19.19 26.34 -5.80
CA SER A 222 -19.31 26.25 -7.26
C SER A 222 -19.10 27.63 -7.93
N LEU A 223 -18.01 27.78 -8.69
CA LEU A 223 -17.71 28.97 -9.50
C LEU A 223 -18.03 28.71 -10.98
N GLY A 224 -19.30 28.88 -11.37
CA GLY A 224 -19.80 28.58 -12.71
C GLY A 224 -19.92 29.80 -13.62
N GLY A 225 -19.55 29.64 -14.90
CA GLY A 225 -19.97 30.54 -15.98
C GLY A 225 -20.97 29.82 -16.87
N GLY A 226 -22.18 30.38 -17.01
CA GLY A 226 -23.19 29.83 -17.92
C GLY A 226 -22.93 30.23 -19.38
N GLU A 227 -23.50 29.48 -20.33
CA GLU A 227 -23.40 29.77 -21.78
C GLU A 227 -24.01 31.13 -22.19
N GLY A 228 -24.70 31.83 -21.28
CA GLY A 228 -25.25 33.17 -21.48
C GLY A 228 -24.32 34.35 -21.19
N GLY A 229 -23.04 34.11 -20.85
CA GLY A 229 -22.06 35.19 -20.62
C GLY A 229 -22.19 35.91 -19.28
N GLY A 230 -23.05 35.43 -18.38
CA GLY A 230 -23.03 35.80 -16.96
C GLY A 230 -22.14 34.84 -16.17
N ALA A 231 -21.13 35.37 -15.50
CA ALA A 231 -20.46 34.66 -14.41
C ALA A 231 -21.35 34.82 -13.17
N ASP A 232 -22.10 33.79 -12.83
CA ASP A 232 -22.88 33.78 -11.60
C ASP A 232 -22.00 33.18 -10.50
N VAL A 233 -21.65 33.99 -9.51
CA VAL A 233 -20.90 33.53 -8.34
C VAL A 233 -21.92 33.11 -7.29
N GLY A 234 -22.32 31.84 -7.33
CA GLY A 234 -23.16 31.22 -6.30
C GLY A 234 -22.31 30.67 -5.16
N ILE A 235 -22.65 31.01 -3.91
CA ILE A 235 -22.08 30.34 -2.73
C ILE A 235 -23.10 29.30 -2.27
N SER A 236 -22.79 28.02 -2.44
CA SER A 236 -23.61 26.91 -1.95
C SER A 236 -23.00 26.31 -0.68
N TYR A 237 -23.83 26.02 0.31
CA TYR A 237 -23.41 25.38 1.56
C TYR A 237 -23.80 23.89 1.51
N GLY A 238 -22.83 23.02 1.18
CA GLY A 238 -23.03 21.57 1.21
C GLY A 238 -22.91 21.01 2.63
N VAL A 239 -23.70 19.99 2.97
CA VAL A 239 -23.46 19.18 4.18
C VAL A 239 -23.65 17.71 3.83
N VAL A 240 -22.56 17.01 3.55
CA VAL A 240 -22.61 15.58 3.22
C VAL A 240 -22.83 14.79 4.50
N PHE A 241 -24.02 14.22 4.69
CA PHE A 241 -24.32 13.33 5.81
C PHE A 241 -24.13 11.86 5.38
N PRO A 242 -22.99 11.21 5.68
CA PRO A 242 -22.91 9.76 5.58
C PRO A 242 -23.66 9.17 6.78
N TRP A 243 -24.95 8.86 6.62
CA TRP A 243 -25.80 8.61 7.80
C TRP A 243 -25.78 7.19 8.38
N ASP A 244 -25.09 6.24 7.76
CA ASP A 244 -24.84 4.91 8.38
C ASP A 244 -23.54 4.25 7.87
N ALA A 245 -22.67 5.00 7.19
CA ALA A 245 -21.43 4.43 6.68
C ALA A 245 -20.42 4.24 7.84
N PRO A 246 -19.82 3.06 7.98
CA PRO A 246 -18.68 2.86 8.87
C PRO A 246 -17.60 3.90 8.55
N ARG A 247 -16.90 4.39 9.58
CA ARG A 247 -15.78 5.32 9.40
C ARG A 247 -14.84 4.77 8.32
N VAL A 248 -14.61 5.53 7.25
CA VAL A 248 -13.77 5.09 6.12
C VAL A 248 -12.36 5.66 6.22
N TYR A 249 -12.26 6.89 6.74
CA TYR A 249 -10.99 7.58 6.96
C TYR A 249 -10.30 7.11 8.23
N GLN A 250 -9.03 6.73 8.09
CA GLN A 250 -8.16 6.34 9.18
C GLN A 250 -6.97 7.29 9.24
N PRO A 251 -6.81 8.06 10.34
CA PRO A 251 -5.65 8.93 10.50
C PRO A 251 -4.37 8.09 10.59
N ARG A 252 -3.26 8.64 10.10
CA ARG A 252 -1.95 8.01 10.28
C ARG A 252 -1.61 7.93 11.77
N ALA A 253 -0.98 6.82 12.16
CA ALA A 253 -0.53 6.56 13.52
C ALA A 253 0.90 6.00 13.51
N ARG A 254 1.45 5.68 14.70
CA ARG A 254 2.83 5.21 14.86
C ARG A 254 3.12 3.87 14.18
N ASN A 255 2.14 2.97 14.15
CA ASN A 255 2.26 1.67 13.52
C ASN A 255 1.25 1.51 12.38
N TYR A 256 1.53 0.56 11.50
CA TYR A 256 0.75 0.19 10.34
C TYR A 256 0.71 -1.33 10.18
N MET A 257 -0.47 -1.91 9.99
CA MET A 257 -0.63 -3.34 9.70
C MET A 257 -1.55 -3.55 8.50
N ILE A 258 -1.46 -4.73 7.89
CA ILE A 258 -2.42 -5.20 6.88
C ILE A 258 -2.96 -6.55 7.34
N ILE A 259 -4.28 -6.72 7.34
CA ILE A 259 -4.90 -8.04 7.37
C ILE A 259 -4.90 -8.55 5.93
N ASN A 260 -4.05 -9.52 5.63
CA ASN A 260 -3.85 -10.03 4.27
C ASN A 260 -5.02 -10.93 3.88
N SER A 261 -5.35 -11.89 4.73
CA SER A 261 -6.38 -12.88 4.43
C SER A 261 -7.09 -13.39 5.68
N ILE A 262 -8.29 -13.91 5.45
CA ILE A 262 -9.06 -14.68 6.43
C ILE A 262 -9.38 -16.01 5.79
N THR A 263 -9.05 -17.11 6.45
CA THR A 263 -9.40 -18.47 6.01
C THR A 263 -10.50 -19.03 6.91
N CYS A 264 -11.61 -19.44 6.31
CA CYS A 264 -12.64 -20.19 7.01
C CYS A 264 -12.16 -21.63 7.17
N ASN A 265 -11.79 -22.04 8.38
CA ASN A 265 -11.44 -23.43 8.66
C ASN A 265 -12.70 -24.29 8.82
N LYS A 266 -13.78 -23.68 9.31
CA LYS A 266 -15.10 -24.30 9.47
C LYS A 266 -16.16 -23.20 9.59
N ALA A 267 -17.20 -23.25 8.78
CA ALA A 267 -18.36 -22.34 8.85
C ALA A 267 -19.17 -22.58 10.15
N SER A 268 -19.88 -21.55 10.64
CA SER A 268 -20.75 -21.64 11.81
C SER A 268 -22.03 -22.42 11.55
N GLU A 269 -22.48 -22.49 10.30
CA GLU A 269 -23.74 -23.15 9.94
C GLU A 269 -23.65 -24.14 8.78
N MET A 270 -24.77 -24.83 8.50
CA MET A 270 -24.89 -25.67 7.30
C MET A 270 -25.12 -24.77 6.08
N GLY A 271 -24.03 -24.21 5.57
CA GLY A 271 -24.10 -23.17 4.54
C GLY A 271 -22.75 -22.52 4.32
N LYS A 272 -22.78 -21.26 3.90
CA LYS A 272 -21.64 -20.37 3.90
C LYS A 272 -21.94 -19.27 4.91
N ASP A 273 -20.92 -18.80 5.61
CA ASP A 273 -21.06 -17.64 6.49
C ASP A 273 -20.88 -16.36 5.66
N GLU A 274 -21.71 -15.36 5.90
CA GLU A 274 -21.69 -14.03 5.28
C GLU A 274 -20.73 -13.11 6.07
N VAL A 275 -19.44 -13.39 5.94
CA VAL A 275 -18.40 -12.85 6.83
C VAL A 275 -18.10 -11.37 6.55
N TYR A 276 -18.11 -10.55 7.62
CA TYR A 276 -17.46 -9.24 7.65
C TYR A 276 -16.65 -9.09 8.94
N LEU A 277 -15.77 -8.08 8.98
CA LEU A 277 -14.98 -7.79 10.17
C LEU A 277 -15.26 -6.38 10.69
N MET A 278 -15.16 -6.24 12.02
CA MET A 278 -15.05 -4.96 12.71
C MET A 278 -13.65 -4.87 13.32
N PHE A 279 -13.01 -3.70 13.23
CA PHE A 279 -11.78 -3.45 13.95
C PHE A 279 -11.87 -2.18 14.79
N THR A 280 -11.41 -2.29 16.04
CA THR A 280 -11.32 -1.19 17.00
C THR A 280 -9.86 -0.80 17.17
N ILE A 281 -9.53 0.45 16.88
CA ILE A 281 -8.19 1.01 17.02
C ILE A 281 -8.08 1.69 18.39
N ASP A 282 -7.02 1.36 19.12
CA ASP A 282 -6.63 2.01 20.38
C ASP A 282 -7.79 2.10 21.40
N ASN A 283 -8.72 1.14 21.34
CA ASN A 283 -9.96 1.03 22.13
C ASN A 283 -11.04 2.10 21.91
N ASP A 284 -10.86 3.03 20.97
CA ASP A 284 -11.76 4.18 20.79
C ASP A 284 -12.48 4.15 19.43
N LEU A 285 -11.76 3.90 18.35
CA LEU A 285 -12.28 4.09 16.99
C LEU A 285 -12.66 2.76 16.35
N VAL A 286 -13.95 2.61 16.00
CA VAL A 286 -14.49 1.38 15.41
C VAL A 286 -14.73 1.55 13.90
N TYR A 287 -14.29 0.55 13.13
CA TYR A 287 -14.36 0.48 11.68
C TYR A 287 -14.96 -0.86 11.25
N ARG A 288 -15.66 -0.91 10.12
CA ARG A 288 -16.18 -2.13 9.48
C ARG A 288 -15.46 -2.37 8.17
N TYR A 289 -15.22 -3.64 7.82
CA TYR A 289 -14.70 -4.03 6.51
C TYR A 289 -15.33 -5.34 6.01
N PRO A 290 -15.75 -5.41 4.73
CA PRO A 290 -15.86 -4.28 3.81
C PRO A 290 -16.83 -3.22 4.36
N THR A 291 -16.70 -1.97 3.90
CA THR A 291 -17.53 -0.86 4.41
C THR A 291 -19.03 -1.22 4.28
N HIS A 292 -19.41 -1.83 3.16
CA HIS A 292 -20.76 -2.35 2.90
C HIS A 292 -20.67 -3.80 2.39
N GLY A 293 -21.73 -4.59 2.61
CA GLY A 293 -21.77 -6.00 2.23
C GLY A 293 -20.92 -6.92 3.11
N GLN A 294 -20.62 -8.09 2.58
CA GLN A 294 -19.94 -9.20 3.26
C GLN A 294 -19.25 -10.11 2.23
N PHE A 295 -18.44 -11.06 2.71
CA PHE A 295 -17.82 -12.09 1.89
C PHE A 295 -18.35 -13.47 2.27
N SER A 296 -18.99 -14.16 1.32
CA SER A 296 -19.61 -15.47 1.57
C SER A 296 -18.56 -16.59 1.60
N MET A 297 -18.34 -17.20 2.75
CA MET A 297 -17.26 -18.16 3.03
C MET A 297 -17.79 -19.53 3.45
N GLY A 298 -17.37 -20.59 2.73
CA GLY A 298 -17.57 -21.98 3.16
C GLY A 298 -16.31 -22.60 3.76
N ASP A 299 -16.42 -23.83 4.25
CA ASP A 299 -15.29 -24.62 4.78
C ASP A 299 -14.08 -24.61 3.83
N ASN A 300 -12.91 -24.30 4.39
CA ASN A 300 -11.61 -24.20 3.71
C ASN A 300 -11.50 -23.11 2.62
N SER A 301 -12.45 -22.18 2.55
CA SER A 301 -12.36 -21.01 1.67
C SER A 301 -11.49 -19.90 2.27
N SER A 302 -10.96 -19.03 1.41
CA SER A 302 -10.12 -17.89 1.83
C SER A 302 -10.59 -16.60 1.18
N TRP A 303 -10.59 -15.54 1.98
CA TRP A 303 -10.89 -14.17 1.60
C TRP A 303 -9.59 -13.36 1.62
N GLY A 304 -9.19 -12.81 0.48
CA GLY A 304 -8.07 -11.87 0.36
C GLY A 304 -8.47 -10.47 0.83
N VAL A 305 -8.46 -10.25 2.14
CA VAL A 305 -8.93 -9.02 2.80
C VAL A 305 -8.16 -7.79 2.34
N GLY A 306 -6.83 -7.83 2.36
CA GLY A 306 -5.98 -6.68 2.00
C GLY A 306 -6.24 -5.38 2.77
N ARG A 307 -6.78 -5.45 4.00
CA ARG A 307 -7.20 -4.25 4.74
C ARG A 307 -6.04 -3.64 5.52
N SER A 308 -5.67 -2.43 5.13
CA SER A 308 -4.72 -1.54 5.81
C SER A 308 -5.27 -0.93 7.09
N ILE A 309 -4.47 -0.89 8.16
CA ILE A 309 -4.83 -0.39 9.49
C ILE A 309 -3.64 0.34 10.15
N TYR A 310 -3.73 1.65 10.35
CA TYR A 310 -2.87 2.44 11.23
C TYR A 310 -3.33 2.41 12.71
N PHE A 311 -2.40 2.25 13.65
CA PHE A 311 -2.70 2.23 15.10
C PHE A 311 -1.51 2.65 15.96
N ASN A 312 -1.74 3.03 17.22
CA ASN A 312 -0.66 3.38 18.15
C ASN A 312 -0.32 2.24 19.12
N ASP A 313 -1.33 1.63 19.71
CA ASP A 313 -1.18 0.69 20.81
C ASP A 313 -1.71 -0.69 20.43
N ASN A 314 -2.98 -0.78 20.00
CA ASN A 314 -3.58 -2.07 19.64
C ASN A 314 -4.70 -1.96 18.60
N VAL A 315 -4.96 -3.09 17.92
CA VAL A 315 -6.09 -3.28 17.01
C VAL A 315 -6.86 -4.51 17.44
N LYS A 316 -8.07 -4.33 17.98
CA LYS A 316 -9.00 -5.43 18.22
C LYS A 316 -9.75 -5.74 16.93
N VAL A 317 -9.71 -6.98 16.46
CA VAL A 317 -10.44 -7.44 15.26
C VAL A 317 -11.50 -8.44 15.67
N GLN A 318 -12.72 -8.27 15.18
CA GLN A 318 -13.88 -9.10 15.46
C GLN A 318 -14.50 -9.53 14.13
N LEU A 319 -14.83 -10.81 14.01
CA LEU A 319 -15.50 -11.38 12.84
C LEU A 319 -16.97 -11.62 13.14
N PHE A 320 -17.82 -11.36 12.16
CA PHE A 320 -19.26 -11.51 12.27
C PHE A 320 -19.83 -12.21 11.04
N ASP A 321 -20.91 -12.95 11.28
CA ASP A 321 -21.79 -13.51 10.26
C ASP A 321 -22.98 -12.59 10.05
N ASN A 322 -23.23 -12.15 8.81
CA ASN A 322 -24.30 -11.20 8.48
C ASN A 322 -25.56 -11.90 7.97
N ASP A 323 -26.27 -12.56 8.87
CA ASP A 323 -27.57 -13.16 8.58
C ASP A 323 -28.74 -12.21 8.81
N THR A 324 -29.83 -12.43 8.08
CA THR A 324 -31.08 -11.68 8.26
C THR A 324 -31.63 -11.86 9.67
N GLY A 325 -31.33 -10.91 10.56
CA GLY A 325 -31.97 -10.77 11.87
C GLY A 325 -31.10 -10.99 13.09
N ASN A 326 -29.83 -11.42 12.97
CA ASN A 326 -28.84 -11.40 14.06
C ASN A 326 -27.41 -11.52 13.49
N ASN A 327 -26.51 -10.65 13.96
CA ASN A 327 -25.08 -10.73 13.65
C ASN A 327 -24.37 -11.63 14.68
N ASP A 328 -24.05 -12.86 14.30
CA ASP A 328 -23.37 -13.80 15.18
C ASP A 328 -21.86 -13.57 15.18
N SER A 329 -21.25 -13.59 16.37
CA SER A 329 -19.80 -13.38 16.51
C SER A 329 -19.03 -14.67 16.16
N LEU A 330 -18.26 -14.62 15.08
CA LEU A 330 -17.40 -15.71 14.60
C LEU A 330 -16.05 -15.80 15.33
N GLY A 331 -15.75 -14.82 16.18
CA GLY A 331 -14.56 -14.78 17.03
C GLY A 331 -13.86 -13.42 16.99
N GLN A 332 -12.84 -13.26 17.83
CA GLN A 332 -12.08 -12.02 17.92
C GLN A 332 -10.61 -12.23 18.32
N THR A 333 -9.77 -11.28 17.97
CA THR A 333 -8.36 -11.21 18.38
C THR A 333 -7.95 -9.75 18.65
N THR A 334 -6.80 -9.54 19.29
CA THR A 334 -6.22 -8.21 19.47
C THR A 334 -4.75 -8.24 19.10
N TYR A 335 -4.38 -7.44 18.09
CA TYR A 335 -3.00 -7.26 17.68
C TYR A 335 -2.36 -6.13 18.50
N GLN A 336 -1.15 -6.38 19.00
CA GLN A 336 -0.31 -5.38 19.65
C GLN A 336 1.03 -5.32 18.92
N ALA A 337 1.56 -4.12 18.70
CA ALA A 337 2.83 -3.96 17.99
C ALA A 337 4.00 -4.67 18.69
N SER A 338 4.00 -4.70 20.03
CA SER A 338 5.05 -5.33 20.84
C SER A 338 5.02 -6.86 20.87
N ASN A 339 3.91 -7.48 20.51
CA ASN A 339 3.74 -8.94 20.50
C ASN A 339 2.84 -9.36 19.34
N PHE A 340 3.23 -8.94 18.14
CA PHE A 340 2.43 -9.16 16.95
C PHE A 340 2.52 -10.62 16.49
N GLN A 341 1.38 -11.30 16.42
CA GLN A 341 1.25 -12.67 15.91
C GLN A 341 0.71 -12.61 14.48
N SER A 342 1.43 -13.12 13.49
CA SER A 342 0.99 -13.01 12.09
C SER A 342 -0.21 -13.89 11.76
N GLN A 343 -0.32 -15.06 12.39
CA GLN A 343 -1.48 -15.93 12.25
C GLN A 343 -2.17 -16.14 13.58
N VAL A 344 -3.47 -15.82 13.62
CA VAL A 344 -4.30 -16.05 14.80
C VAL A 344 -5.56 -16.79 14.38
N THR A 345 -5.79 -17.96 14.99
CA THR A 345 -7.05 -18.68 14.83
C THR A 345 -8.03 -18.24 15.91
N VAL A 346 -9.21 -17.80 15.48
CA VAL A 346 -10.33 -17.42 16.34
C VAL A 346 -11.48 -18.41 16.14
N SER A 347 -12.38 -18.49 17.12
CA SER A 347 -13.57 -19.31 17.05
C SER A 347 -14.72 -18.65 17.81
N GLY A 348 -15.93 -18.82 17.32
CA GLY A 348 -17.17 -18.22 17.83
C GLY A 348 -18.36 -18.80 17.09
N SER A 349 -19.53 -18.88 17.74
CA SER A 349 -20.75 -19.49 17.19
C SER A 349 -20.55 -20.81 16.43
N SER A 350 -19.60 -21.64 16.89
CA SER A 350 -19.15 -22.92 16.27
C SER A 350 -18.32 -22.83 14.98
N GLY A 351 -18.18 -21.64 14.39
CA GLY A 351 -17.26 -21.33 13.30
C GLY A 351 -15.81 -21.21 13.78
N LYS A 352 -14.87 -21.43 12.86
CA LYS A 352 -13.42 -21.37 13.11
C LYS A 352 -12.70 -20.70 11.96
N TYR A 353 -11.94 -19.66 12.28
CA TYR A 353 -11.33 -18.77 11.30
C TYR A 353 -9.87 -18.51 11.62
N THR A 354 -9.01 -18.48 10.61
CA THR A 354 -7.61 -18.08 10.77
C THR A 354 -7.38 -16.76 10.05
N LEU A 355 -7.01 -15.74 10.82
CA LEU A 355 -6.61 -14.43 10.31
C LEU A 355 -5.10 -14.45 10.06
N ASP A 356 -4.70 -13.97 8.89
CA ASP A 356 -3.31 -13.71 8.51
C ASP A 356 -3.11 -12.20 8.36
N ALA A 357 -2.21 -11.65 9.16
CA ALA A 357 -1.91 -10.24 9.20
C ALA A 357 -0.39 -9.98 9.31
N VAL A 358 0.01 -8.78 8.89
CA VAL A 358 1.41 -8.35 8.88
C VAL A 358 1.53 -6.96 9.48
N LEU A 359 2.52 -6.77 10.34
CA LEU A 359 2.90 -5.49 10.93
C LEU A 359 4.02 -4.86 10.10
N GLU A 360 3.89 -3.57 9.83
CA GLU A 360 4.75 -2.76 8.97
C GLU A 360 5.10 -3.44 7.64
N PRO A 361 4.09 -3.90 6.85
CA PRO A 361 4.39 -4.55 5.59
C PRO A 361 5.11 -3.61 4.64
N MET A 362 6.38 -3.90 4.38
CA MET A 362 7.11 -3.19 3.33
C MET A 362 6.65 -3.69 1.96
N TYR A 363 6.22 -2.75 1.11
CA TYR A 363 6.27 -2.90 -0.33
C TYR A 363 7.61 -2.31 -0.76
N VAL A 364 8.62 -3.15 -1.04
CA VAL A 364 9.90 -2.60 -1.51
C VAL A 364 9.74 -2.17 -2.96
N ASN A 365 9.46 -0.89 -3.16
CA ASN A 365 9.68 -0.25 -4.44
C ASN A 365 11.05 0.42 -4.41
N TRP A 366 11.97 0.05 -5.28
CA TRP A 366 13.30 0.66 -5.28
C TRP A 366 13.26 2.04 -5.94
N ASP A 367 14.04 3.00 -5.42
CA ASP A 367 14.31 4.23 -6.14
C ASP A 367 15.17 4.00 -7.40
N ASN A 368 15.37 5.06 -8.17
CA ASN A 368 16.20 4.96 -9.36
C ASN A 368 17.66 4.71 -8.94
N PRO A 369 18.38 3.82 -9.64
CA PRO A 369 19.78 3.54 -9.34
C PRO A 369 20.63 4.80 -9.33
N LYS A 370 21.45 4.94 -8.29
CA LYS A 370 22.45 6.00 -8.13
C LYS A 370 23.83 5.37 -8.16
N HIS A 371 24.79 6.04 -8.78
CA HIS A 371 26.19 5.64 -8.63
C HIS A 371 26.63 5.88 -7.18
N ILE A 372 27.46 5.00 -6.64
CA ILE A 372 28.20 5.30 -5.40
C ILE A 372 29.08 6.54 -5.64
N ASN A 373 29.92 6.51 -6.69
CA ASN A 373 30.69 7.65 -7.17
C ASN A 373 31.07 7.46 -8.65
N ASN A 374 31.91 8.35 -9.20
CA ASN A 374 32.29 8.34 -10.62
C ASN A 374 33.64 7.69 -10.93
N VAL A 375 34.32 7.13 -9.92
CA VAL A 375 35.70 6.62 -10.07
C VAL A 375 35.84 5.14 -9.75
N ASP A 376 34.98 4.61 -8.88
CA ASP A 376 35.08 3.24 -8.42
C ASP A 376 34.31 2.27 -9.31
N SER A 377 34.96 1.15 -9.61
CA SER A 377 34.42 0.10 -10.45
C SER A 377 34.68 -1.30 -9.89
N THR A 378 33.76 -2.21 -10.21
CA THR A 378 33.87 -3.63 -9.88
C THR A 378 33.15 -4.49 -10.90
N ILE A 379 33.60 -5.74 -11.04
CA ILE A 379 32.95 -6.78 -11.84
C ILE A 379 32.39 -7.90 -10.97
N GLN A 380 32.55 -7.80 -9.66
CA GLN A 380 32.07 -8.77 -8.67
C GLN A 380 30.97 -8.16 -7.81
N SER A 381 30.23 -8.99 -7.08
CA SER A 381 29.24 -8.47 -6.14
C SER A 381 29.92 -7.64 -5.06
N PRO A 382 29.38 -6.45 -4.72
CA PRO A 382 29.81 -5.76 -3.52
C PRO A 382 29.37 -6.54 -2.27
N ALA A 383 29.87 -6.12 -1.12
CA ALA A 383 29.34 -6.46 0.18
C ALA A 383 29.01 -5.18 0.92
N ALA A 384 28.01 -5.21 1.81
CA ALA A 384 27.64 -4.04 2.59
C ALA A 384 27.27 -4.42 4.02
N CYS A 385 27.62 -3.56 4.97
CA CYS A 385 27.26 -3.72 6.38
C CYS A 385 27.19 -2.35 7.06
N VAL A 386 26.53 -2.29 8.22
CA VAL A 386 26.43 -1.07 9.03
C VAL A 386 27.43 -1.14 10.17
N PHE A 387 28.21 -0.07 10.35
CA PHE A 387 29.18 0.06 11.43
C PHE A 387 29.28 1.50 11.90
N ASN A 388 29.22 1.72 13.22
CA ASN A 388 29.28 3.05 13.85
C ASN A 388 28.35 4.06 13.16
N ASP A 389 27.09 3.67 12.98
CA ASP A 389 26.04 4.48 12.33
C ASP A 389 26.37 4.94 10.90
N ALA A 390 27.31 4.30 10.23
CA ALA A 390 27.60 4.50 8.82
C ALA A 390 27.39 3.20 8.05
N LEU A 391 26.95 3.34 6.81
CA LEU A 391 26.85 2.24 5.87
C LEU A 391 28.19 2.09 5.15
N TYR A 392 28.78 0.90 5.22
CA TYR A 392 30.02 0.56 4.52
C TYR A 392 29.72 -0.33 3.33
N VAL A 393 30.40 -0.08 2.21
CA VAL A 393 30.40 -0.95 1.03
C VAL A 393 31.84 -1.40 0.77
N PHE A 394 31.99 -2.68 0.45
CA PHE A 394 33.27 -3.33 0.13
C PHE A 394 33.18 -3.97 -1.25
N TRP A 395 34.24 -3.89 -2.03
CA TRP A 395 34.26 -4.48 -3.37
C TRP A 395 35.66 -4.91 -3.79
N ARG A 396 35.72 -5.79 -4.80
CA ARG A 396 36.95 -6.10 -5.52
C ARG A 396 37.18 -5.02 -6.58
N GLY A 397 38.35 -4.38 -6.61
CA GLY A 397 38.71 -3.45 -7.68
C GLY A 397 38.78 -4.14 -9.04
N ALA A 398 38.15 -3.56 -10.06
CA ALA A 398 38.01 -4.17 -11.39
C ALA A 398 39.35 -4.53 -12.07
N THR A 399 40.41 -3.75 -11.84
CA THR A 399 41.69 -3.87 -12.57
C THR A 399 42.83 -4.50 -11.77
N ASN A 400 42.72 -4.59 -10.44
CA ASN A 400 43.84 -4.96 -9.57
C ASN A 400 43.50 -6.01 -8.50
N ASN A 401 42.25 -6.46 -8.43
CA ASN A 401 41.75 -7.46 -7.48
C ASN A 401 41.89 -7.09 -6.00
N ARG A 402 42.30 -5.85 -5.69
CA ARG A 402 42.40 -5.36 -4.31
C ARG A 402 41.00 -5.21 -3.71
N ILE A 403 40.92 -5.34 -2.40
CA ILE A 403 39.67 -5.13 -1.68
C ILE A 403 39.60 -3.67 -1.27
N TYR A 404 38.57 -2.98 -1.75
CA TYR A 404 38.28 -1.59 -1.46
C TYR A 404 37.11 -1.47 -0.48
N CYS A 405 37.03 -0.31 0.18
CA CYS A 405 35.87 0.08 0.96
C CYS A 405 35.57 1.58 0.86
N SER A 406 34.31 1.94 1.06
CA SER A 406 33.85 3.32 1.20
C SER A 406 32.70 3.40 2.23
N PRO A 407 32.77 4.33 3.20
CA PRO A 407 31.70 4.59 4.14
C PRO A 407 30.77 5.73 3.69
N SER A 408 29.50 5.64 4.04
CA SER A 408 28.51 6.72 3.92
C SER A 408 27.71 6.88 5.20
N THR A 409 27.64 8.11 5.73
CA THR A 409 26.87 8.43 6.95
C THR A 409 25.41 8.76 6.65
N ASP A 410 25.07 9.10 5.42
CA ASP A 410 23.70 9.41 5.00
C ASP A 410 23.10 8.34 4.08
N GLY A 411 23.92 7.40 3.59
CA GLY A 411 23.53 6.38 2.63
C GLY A 411 23.22 6.96 1.24
N GLU A 412 23.61 8.21 0.96
CA GLU A 412 23.33 8.92 -0.30
C GLU A 412 24.61 9.42 -0.96
N GLN A 413 25.53 9.99 -0.17
CA GLN A 413 26.82 10.49 -0.62
C GLN A 413 27.93 9.52 -0.22
N TRP A 414 28.82 9.24 -1.17
CA TRP A 414 29.94 8.32 -0.97
C TRP A 414 31.26 8.95 -1.40
N PRO A 415 32.30 8.91 -0.56
CA PRO A 415 33.64 9.28 -0.97
C PRO A 415 34.26 8.20 -1.89
N ASP A 416 35.36 8.57 -2.55
CA ASP A 416 36.20 7.64 -3.29
C ASP A 416 36.69 6.50 -2.37
N GLY A 417 36.67 5.29 -2.91
CA GLY A 417 37.10 4.10 -2.21
C GLY A 417 38.59 4.11 -1.91
N HIS A 418 38.94 3.45 -0.82
CA HIS A 418 40.32 3.15 -0.47
C HIS A 418 40.49 1.65 -0.23
N THR A 419 41.68 1.14 -0.51
CA THR A 419 41.99 -0.26 -0.24
C THR A 419 41.95 -0.51 1.27
N ILE A 420 41.40 -1.66 1.68
CA ILE A 420 41.44 -2.04 3.11
C ILE A 420 42.91 -2.15 3.56
N ASN A 421 43.77 -2.67 2.69
CA ASN A 421 45.22 -2.60 2.81
C ASN A 421 45.87 -2.79 1.43
N ASN A 422 47.20 -2.66 1.36
CA ASN A 422 47.92 -2.73 0.09
C ASN A 422 48.42 -4.15 -0.28
N VAL A 423 48.01 -5.19 0.45
CA VAL A 423 48.57 -6.55 0.32
C VAL A 423 47.53 -7.61 -0.01
N ASP A 424 46.28 -7.45 0.41
CA ASP A 424 45.23 -8.43 0.19
C ASP A 424 44.50 -8.22 -1.14
N SER A 425 44.03 -9.34 -1.70
CA SER A 425 43.32 -9.38 -2.97
C SER A 425 42.44 -10.62 -3.06
N THR A 426 41.39 -10.55 -3.89
CA THR A 426 40.43 -11.62 -4.13
C THR A 426 40.02 -11.63 -5.60
N ASP A 427 39.81 -12.81 -6.17
CA ASP A 427 39.24 -12.94 -7.52
C ASP A 427 37.70 -12.93 -7.49
N LEU A 428 37.11 -13.20 -6.33
CA LEU A 428 35.67 -13.17 -6.07
C LEU A 428 35.26 -11.94 -5.26
N SER A 429 33.99 -11.86 -4.90
CA SER A 429 33.44 -10.84 -4.03
C SER A 429 34.01 -10.95 -2.60
N PRO A 430 34.30 -9.82 -1.92
CA PRO A 430 34.46 -9.82 -0.46
C PRO A 430 33.09 -10.01 0.22
N ALA A 431 33.10 -10.25 1.53
CA ALA A 431 31.93 -10.22 2.39
C ALA A 431 32.26 -9.50 3.70
N ALA A 432 31.30 -8.81 4.32
CA ALA A 432 31.58 -7.97 5.48
C ALA A 432 30.45 -7.99 6.51
N VAL A 433 30.81 -7.79 7.79
CA VAL A 433 29.87 -7.67 8.90
C VAL A 433 30.50 -6.85 10.04
N ALA A 434 29.68 -6.19 10.85
CA ALA A 434 30.13 -5.59 12.10
C ALA A 434 29.87 -6.54 13.28
N PHE A 435 30.86 -6.71 14.15
CA PHE A 435 30.76 -7.52 15.36
C PHE A 435 31.61 -6.92 16.48
N GLN A 436 31.02 -6.77 17.68
CA GLN A 436 31.69 -6.28 18.88
C GLN A 436 32.55 -5.01 18.68
N GLY A 437 32.03 -4.03 17.95
CA GLY A 437 32.73 -2.76 17.71
C GLY A 437 33.86 -2.82 16.69
N GLN A 438 33.93 -3.89 15.90
CA GLN A 438 34.86 -4.01 14.78
C GLN A 438 34.12 -4.35 13.48
N LEU A 439 34.66 -3.88 12.36
CA LEU A 439 34.34 -4.35 11.02
C LEU A 439 35.18 -5.57 10.69
N PHE A 440 34.53 -6.65 10.26
CA PHE A 440 35.19 -7.84 9.74
C PHE A 440 34.95 -7.93 8.24
N VAL A 441 36.00 -8.24 7.48
CA VAL A 441 35.94 -8.54 6.05
C VAL A 441 36.49 -9.93 5.80
N PHE A 442 35.80 -10.68 4.96
CA PHE A 442 36.08 -12.07 4.60
C PHE A 442 36.22 -12.19 3.10
N TRP A 443 37.11 -13.07 2.63
CA TRP A 443 37.29 -13.29 1.20
C TRP A 443 37.92 -14.65 0.91
N GLN A 444 37.82 -15.05 -0.36
CA GLN A 444 38.56 -16.16 -0.92
C GLN A 444 39.86 -15.64 -1.55
N GLY A 445 41.01 -15.99 -0.99
CA GLY A 445 42.31 -15.64 -1.56
C GLY A 445 42.62 -16.47 -2.80
N GLY A 446 43.55 -16.04 -3.66
CA GLY A 446 43.85 -16.71 -4.95
C GLY A 446 44.23 -18.19 -4.86
N ASN A 447 44.64 -18.68 -3.69
CA ASN A 447 44.87 -20.10 -3.39
C ASN A 447 43.59 -20.86 -2.98
N LYS A 448 42.41 -20.28 -3.20
CA LYS A 448 41.11 -20.71 -2.66
C LYS A 448 41.01 -20.72 -1.13
N GLY A 449 42.02 -20.19 -0.43
CA GLY A 449 42.03 -20.11 1.03
C GLY A 449 40.95 -19.15 1.53
N LEU A 450 40.36 -19.48 2.66
CA LEU A 450 39.41 -18.63 3.35
C LEU A 450 40.15 -17.67 4.28
N TYR A 451 40.02 -16.36 4.08
CA TYR A 451 40.71 -15.33 4.85
C TYR A 451 39.74 -14.34 5.51
N TRP A 452 40.23 -13.68 6.56
CA TRP A 452 39.56 -12.58 7.22
C TRP A 452 40.55 -11.50 7.69
N SER A 453 40.05 -10.28 7.84
CA SER A 453 40.73 -9.17 8.55
C SER A 453 39.68 -8.37 9.30
N ALA A 454 40.09 -7.70 10.38
CA ALA A 454 39.21 -6.88 11.19
C ALA A 454 39.82 -5.51 11.49
N SER A 455 38.96 -4.49 11.52
CA SER A 455 39.32 -3.11 11.78
C SER A 455 38.38 -2.48 12.81
N SER A 456 38.93 -1.72 13.74
CA SER A 456 38.16 -0.96 14.72
C SER A 456 37.71 0.42 14.23
N ASP A 457 38.28 0.90 13.12
CA ASP A 457 38.05 2.26 12.60
C ASP A 457 37.60 2.28 11.13
N GLY A 458 37.61 1.12 10.46
CA GLY A 458 37.29 0.98 9.04
C GLY A 458 38.35 1.55 8.10
N LYS A 459 39.49 2.02 8.61
CA LYS A 459 40.57 2.68 7.85
C LYS A 459 41.87 1.91 7.91
N THR A 460 42.20 1.39 9.08
CA THR A 460 43.44 0.65 9.34
C THR A 460 43.12 -0.83 9.40
N TRP A 461 43.70 -1.63 8.50
CA TRP A 461 43.48 -3.07 8.45
C TRP A 461 44.80 -3.83 8.47
N PRO A 462 44.94 -4.85 9.34
CA PRO A 462 46.06 -5.77 9.26
C PRO A 462 45.94 -6.67 8.01
N PRO A 463 47.05 -7.31 7.59
CA PRO A 463 47.00 -8.35 6.57
C PRO A 463 46.05 -9.49 6.96
N GLY A 464 45.42 -10.09 5.96
CA GLY A 464 44.47 -11.18 6.15
C GLY A 464 45.07 -12.40 6.85
N THR A 465 44.27 -12.99 7.74
CA THR A 465 44.59 -14.22 8.44
C THR A 465 43.75 -15.37 7.88
N PRO A 466 44.32 -16.55 7.60
CA PRO A 466 43.56 -17.70 7.12
C PRO A 466 42.66 -18.28 8.22
N ILE A 467 41.44 -18.64 7.87
CA ILE A 467 40.54 -19.39 8.75
C ILE A 467 40.93 -20.86 8.67
N ARG A 468 41.77 -21.29 9.60
CA ARG A 468 42.16 -22.71 9.81
C ARG A 468 42.69 -23.45 8.58
N GLN A 469 43.25 -22.72 7.60
CA GLN A 469 43.69 -23.28 6.31
C GLN A 469 42.55 -23.94 5.51
N GLU A 470 41.30 -23.57 5.78
CA GLU A 470 40.15 -24.01 5.01
C GLU A 470 40.18 -23.40 3.61
N THR A 471 39.53 -24.08 2.67
CA THR A 471 39.37 -23.59 1.30
C THR A 471 37.92 -23.61 0.87
N THR A 472 37.55 -22.70 -0.03
CA THR A 472 36.21 -22.60 -0.58
C THR A 472 36.28 -22.17 -2.06
N PRO A 473 35.38 -22.65 -2.93
CA PRO A 473 35.31 -22.20 -4.32
C PRO A 473 34.48 -20.92 -4.51
N TYR A 474 33.83 -20.41 -3.46
CA TYR A 474 32.90 -19.28 -3.52
C TYR A 474 33.18 -18.25 -2.42
N THR A 475 32.50 -17.10 -2.48
CA THR A 475 32.59 -16.06 -1.45
C THR A 475 32.04 -16.59 -0.12
N PRO A 476 32.76 -16.44 1.01
CA PRO A 476 32.25 -16.78 2.34
C PRO A 476 31.19 -15.77 2.81
N THR A 477 30.34 -16.20 3.74
CA THR A 477 29.18 -15.42 4.18
C THR A 477 29.21 -15.24 5.70
N PRO A 478 29.54 -14.06 6.21
CA PRO A 478 29.49 -13.80 7.63
C PRO A 478 28.08 -13.45 8.11
N CYS A 479 27.75 -13.80 9.36
CA CYS A 479 26.51 -13.36 10.00
C CYS A 479 26.68 -13.30 11.52
N VAL A 480 26.09 -12.30 12.15
CA VAL A 480 26.04 -12.21 13.62
C VAL A 480 24.68 -12.66 14.09
N PHE A 481 24.66 -13.68 14.96
CA PHE A 481 23.45 -14.23 15.56
C PHE A 481 23.74 -14.62 17.00
N ASP A 482 22.81 -14.34 17.93
CA ASP A 482 22.96 -14.65 19.36
C ASP A 482 24.34 -14.23 19.94
N ASN A 483 24.76 -13.00 19.63
CA ASN A 483 26.05 -12.42 20.02
C ASN A 483 27.29 -13.26 19.61
N ARG A 484 27.17 -14.05 18.54
CA ARG A 484 28.26 -14.83 17.95
C ARG A 484 28.43 -14.46 16.49
N LEU A 485 29.68 -14.38 16.05
CA LEU A 485 30.03 -14.19 14.66
C LEU A 485 30.26 -15.54 13.99
N TYR A 486 29.38 -15.87 13.05
CA TYR A 486 29.48 -17.03 12.18
C TYR A 486 30.12 -16.63 10.85
N VAL A 487 30.85 -17.56 10.25
CA VAL A 487 31.18 -17.55 8.82
C VAL A 487 30.71 -18.85 8.20
N PHE A 488 29.98 -18.74 7.09
CA PHE A 488 29.46 -19.86 6.30
C PHE A 488 30.20 -19.95 4.97
N TRP A 489 30.45 -21.15 4.47
CA TRP A 489 31.03 -21.35 3.16
C TRP A 489 30.62 -22.70 2.57
N VAL A 490 30.86 -22.85 1.27
CA VAL A 490 30.69 -24.12 0.57
C VAL A 490 32.00 -24.90 0.60
N ALA A 491 31.95 -26.17 0.97
CA ALA A 491 33.11 -27.06 0.96
C ALA A 491 33.74 -27.16 -0.44
N ASN A 492 35.07 -27.06 -0.52
CA ASN A 492 35.84 -27.18 -1.76
C ASN A 492 36.16 -28.64 -2.10
N ASP A 493 35.11 -29.46 -2.17
CA ASP A 493 35.19 -30.87 -2.54
C ASP A 493 33.94 -31.29 -3.34
N SER A 494 33.82 -32.57 -3.67
CA SER A 494 32.69 -33.10 -4.43
C SER A 494 31.36 -33.02 -3.69
N SER A 495 31.38 -32.87 -2.36
CA SER A 495 30.19 -32.86 -1.52
C SER A 495 29.46 -31.51 -1.57
N LYS A 496 30.19 -30.41 -1.82
CA LYS A 496 29.67 -29.04 -1.88
C LYS A 496 28.80 -28.66 -0.68
N ARG A 497 29.05 -29.27 0.48
CA ARG A 497 28.24 -29.09 1.69
C ARG A 497 28.40 -27.68 2.22
N LEU A 498 27.35 -27.19 2.87
CA LEU A 498 27.41 -25.95 3.64
C LEU A 498 28.12 -26.19 4.96
N ILE A 499 29.16 -25.41 5.22
CA ILE A 499 30.02 -25.51 6.41
C ILE A 499 29.99 -24.16 7.14
N TYR A 500 30.15 -24.19 8.46
CA TYR A 500 30.32 -22.99 9.26
C TYR A 500 31.44 -23.12 10.31
N SER A 501 31.88 -21.97 10.79
CA SER A 501 32.76 -21.82 11.96
C SER A 501 32.34 -20.57 12.74
N ILE A 502 32.64 -20.54 14.03
CA ILE A 502 32.27 -19.48 14.96
C ILE A 502 33.55 -18.81 15.46
N PHE A 503 33.58 -17.48 15.43
CA PHE A 503 34.66 -16.68 15.97
C PHE A 503 34.61 -16.63 17.49
N ASP A 504 35.75 -16.89 18.13
CA ASP A 504 35.96 -16.71 19.56
C ASP A 504 36.71 -15.39 19.81
N PRO A 505 36.02 -14.33 20.28
CA PRO A 505 36.65 -13.04 20.53
C PRO A 505 37.67 -13.07 21.68
N GLY A 506 37.58 -14.05 22.60
CA GLY A 506 38.53 -14.19 23.71
C GLY A 506 39.90 -14.66 23.26
N THR A 507 39.97 -15.42 22.17
CA THR A 507 41.22 -15.98 21.62
C THR A 507 41.58 -15.41 20.24
N GLY A 508 40.70 -14.65 19.60
CA GLY A 508 40.88 -14.17 18.22
C GLY A 508 40.95 -15.30 17.19
N SER A 509 40.34 -16.45 17.50
CA SER A 509 40.46 -17.69 16.73
C SER A 509 39.09 -18.23 16.29
N TRP A 510 39.10 -19.19 15.37
CA TRP A 510 37.90 -19.81 14.81
C TRP A 510 37.71 -21.25 15.34
N SER A 511 36.47 -21.60 15.67
CA SER A 511 36.10 -22.95 16.10
C SER A 511 36.41 -24.02 15.05
N ASN A 512 36.36 -25.31 15.43
CA ASN A 512 36.32 -26.38 14.44
C ASN A 512 35.19 -26.11 13.45
N ASN A 513 35.45 -26.41 12.17
CA ASN A 513 34.41 -26.35 11.16
C ASN A 513 33.33 -27.40 11.48
N ALA A 514 32.09 -27.09 11.13
CA ALA A 514 30.98 -28.01 11.27
C ALA A 514 30.07 -27.88 10.06
N PRO A 515 29.50 -28.98 9.55
CA PRO A 515 28.51 -28.87 8.50
C PRO A 515 27.23 -28.25 9.08
N VAL A 516 26.53 -27.45 8.27
CA VAL A 516 25.22 -26.89 8.64
C VAL A 516 24.26 -28.04 8.97
N ASN A 517 24.09 -29.00 8.06
CA ASN A 517 23.35 -30.24 8.31
C ASN A 517 24.01 -31.45 7.60
N SER A 518 23.30 -32.54 7.31
CA SER A 518 23.86 -33.70 6.59
C SER A 518 23.49 -33.77 5.11
N THR A 519 22.63 -32.87 4.61
CA THR A 519 22.01 -33.00 3.28
C THR A 519 22.29 -31.84 2.34
N ASP A 520 22.31 -30.60 2.83
CA ASP A 520 22.30 -29.42 1.97
C ASP A 520 23.66 -29.15 1.33
N GLU A 521 23.61 -28.91 0.04
CA GLU A 521 24.74 -28.57 -0.82
C GLU A 521 24.46 -27.29 -1.63
N ALA A 522 25.51 -26.59 -2.05
CA ALA A 522 25.35 -25.38 -2.86
C ALA A 522 26.31 -25.29 -4.05
N ILE A 523 25.86 -24.61 -5.10
CA ILE A 523 26.63 -24.37 -6.34
C ILE A 523 27.05 -22.90 -6.51
N SER A 524 26.87 -22.10 -5.46
CA SER A 524 27.27 -20.70 -5.40
C SER A 524 27.41 -20.23 -3.95
N SER A 525 27.81 -18.97 -3.76
CA SER A 525 27.87 -18.33 -2.44
C SER A 525 26.51 -18.39 -1.73
N VAL A 526 26.55 -18.56 -0.41
CA VAL A 526 25.37 -18.59 0.46
C VAL A 526 25.00 -17.16 0.86
N SER A 527 23.75 -16.91 1.27
CA SER A 527 23.37 -15.68 1.95
C SER A 527 22.80 -15.96 3.33
N ALA A 528 23.06 -15.09 4.30
CA ALA A 528 22.63 -15.24 5.68
C ALA A 528 21.97 -13.97 6.21
N CYS A 529 20.90 -14.10 6.98
CA CYS A 529 20.29 -12.98 7.72
C CYS A 529 19.52 -13.48 8.96
N VAL A 530 19.24 -12.58 9.91
CA VAL A 530 18.57 -12.92 11.18
C VAL A 530 17.18 -12.31 11.25
N PHE A 531 16.15 -13.14 11.34
CA PHE A 531 14.76 -12.70 11.42
C PHE A 531 14.02 -13.46 12.52
N LYS A 532 13.22 -12.75 13.34
CA LYS A 532 12.43 -13.34 14.44
C LYS A 532 13.24 -14.33 15.30
N ASP A 533 14.43 -13.90 15.73
CA ASP A 533 15.35 -14.70 16.57
C ASP A 533 15.82 -16.03 15.96
N GLU A 534 15.77 -16.15 14.63
CA GLU A 534 16.33 -17.26 13.89
C GLU A 534 17.35 -16.77 12.86
N LEU A 535 18.38 -17.57 12.65
CA LEU A 535 19.36 -17.38 11.58
C LEU A 535 18.92 -18.15 10.33
N TYR A 536 18.68 -17.42 9.24
CA TYR A 536 18.31 -17.96 7.94
C TYR A 536 19.53 -18.07 7.04
N LEU A 537 19.66 -19.20 6.34
CA LEU A 537 20.65 -19.44 5.28
C LEU A 537 19.95 -19.75 3.97
N PHE A 538 20.22 -18.96 2.95
CA PHE A 538 19.72 -19.10 1.59
C PHE A 538 20.83 -19.61 0.67
N HIS A 539 20.52 -20.59 -0.16
CA HIS A 539 21.48 -21.15 -1.11
C HIS A 539 20.80 -21.70 -2.36
N VAL A 540 21.60 -21.86 -3.41
CA VAL A 540 21.18 -22.54 -4.65
C VAL A 540 21.77 -23.94 -4.64
N ASN A 541 20.90 -24.97 -4.65
CA ASN A 541 21.34 -26.36 -4.62
C ASN A 541 21.79 -26.88 -6.00
N THR A 542 22.27 -28.13 -6.07
CA THR A 542 22.73 -28.74 -7.33
C THR A 542 21.64 -28.95 -8.38
N SER A 543 20.38 -28.83 -7.97
CA SER A 543 19.20 -28.88 -8.85
C SER A 543 18.73 -27.48 -9.30
N ASN A 544 19.56 -26.43 -9.12
CA ASN A 544 19.25 -25.03 -9.42
C ASN A 544 18.01 -24.49 -8.70
N GLN A 545 17.70 -25.02 -7.51
CA GLN A 545 16.61 -24.54 -6.68
C GLN A 545 17.15 -23.62 -5.61
N THR A 546 16.49 -22.47 -5.40
CA THR A 546 16.76 -21.67 -4.21
C THR A 546 16.07 -22.29 -3.00
N ARG A 547 16.87 -22.67 -2.02
CA ARG A 547 16.49 -23.33 -0.78
C ARG A 547 16.83 -22.41 0.39
N PHE A 548 16.16 -22.63 1.52
CA PHE A 548 16.55 -22.03 2.77
C PHE A 548 16.53 -23.04 3.92
N THR A 549 17.40 -22.84 4.90
CA THR A 549 17.30 -23.48 6.22
C THR A 549 17.36 -22.40 7.29
N ALA A 550 16.66 -22.59 8.39
CA ALA A 550 16.61 -21.65 9.49
C ALA A 550 16.83 -22.37 10.81
N SER A 551 17.53 -21.74 11.76
CA SER A 551 17.65 -22.27 13.11
C SER A 551 17.79 -21.16 14.15
N ALA A 552 17.18 -21.37 15.31
CA ALA A 552 17.42 -20.59 16.53
C ALA A 552 18.65 -21.07 17.32
N SER A 553 19.35 -22.11 16.84
CA SER A 553 20.49 -22.72 17.54
C SER A 553 21.53 -23.26 16.57
N ASN A 554 22.58 -23.91 17.08
CA ASN A 554 23.56 -24.61 16.23
C ASN A 554 23.06 -25.97 15.71
N SER A 555 21.75 -26.24 15.80
CA SER A 555 21.10 -27.44 15.25
C SER A 555 20.24 -27.06 14.04
N TRP A 556 20.68 -27.44 12.84
CA TRP A 556 20.03 -27.01 11.61
C TRP A 556 19.17 -28.13 11.00
N PRO A 557 17.90 -27.86 10.67
CA PRO A 557 17.09 -28.78 9.89
C PRO A 557 17.57 -28.84 8.42
N GLY A 558 17.11 -29.85 7.68
CA GLY A 558 17.28 -29.89 6.22
C GLY A 558 16.52 -28.75 5.55
N SER A 559 17.03 -28.26 4.40
CA SER A 559 16.44 -27.08 3.75
C SER A 559 15.06 -27.31 3.13
N SER A 560 14.24 -26.28 3.20
CA SER A 560 12.95 -26.17 2.51
C SER A 560 13.09 -25.34 1.21
N PRO A 561 12.29 -25.59 0.16
CA PRO A 561 12.24 -24.73 -1.01
C PRO A 561 11.63 -23.37 -0.66
N THR A 562 12.10 -22.31 -1.32
CA THR A 562 11.56 -20.95 -1.17
C THR A 562 10.24 -20.73 -1.94
N GLY A 563 9.73 -21.73 -2.67
CA GLY A 563 8.56 -21.57 -3.56
C GLY A 563 8.82 -20.70 -4.81
N ALA A 564 9.93 -19.96 -4.86
CA ALA A 564 10.35 -19.19 -6.02
C ALA A 564 10.94 -20.12 -7.10
N THR A 565 10.23 -20.27 -8.22
CA THR A 565 10.67 -21.02 -9.41
C THR A 565 11.66 -20.20 -10.24
N ILE A 566 12.69 -19.63 -9.62
CA ILE A 566 13.71 -18.85 -10.33
C ILE A 566 15.01 -19.62 -10.22
N LEU A 567 15.62 -19.88 -11.38
CA LEU A 567 16.89 -20.59 -11.55
C LEU A 567 18.08 -19.74 -11.07
N ALA A 568 17.99 -19.05 -9.93
CA ALA A 568 19.01 -18.10 -9.50
C ALA A 568 20.40 -18.76 -9.36
N THR A 569 21.47 -18.02 -9.69
CA THR A 569 22.86 -18.45 -9.48
C THR A 569 23.54 -17.71 -8.32
N LEU A 570 23.01 -16.57 -7.86
CA LEU A 570 23.48 -15.82 -6.70
C LEU A 570 22.28 -15.33 -5.87
N VAL A 571 22.43 -15.39 -4.56
CA VAL A 571 21.41 -14.94 -3.60
C VAL A 571 22.02 -13.94 -2.62
N SER A 572 21.24 -12.94 -2.24
CA SER A 572 21.54 -12.01 -1.15
C SER A 572 20.28 -11.77 -0.33
N ALA A 573 20.41 -11.63 0.98
CA ALA A 573 19.28 -11.45 1.88
C ALA A 573 19.60 -10.43 2.96
N CYS A 574 18.64 -9.57 3.27
CA CYS A 574 18.69 -8.72 4.45
C CYS A 574 17.34 -8.74 5.16
N THR A 575 17.33 -8.28 6.40
CA THR A 575 16.10 -8.18 7.20
C THR A 575 15.56 -6.78 7.15
N ALA A 576 14.30 -6.65 6.77
CA ALA A 576 13.58 -5.39 6.71
C ALA A 576 12.45 -5.37 7.75
N GLN A 577 11.78 -4.23 7.92
CA GLN A 577 10.62 -4.17 8.82
C GLN A 577 9.57 -5.19 8.37
N GLY A 578 9.22 -6.11 9.27
CA GLY A 578 8.20 -7.14 9.03
C GLY A 578 8.63 -8.34 8.17
N GLY A 579 9.87 -8.47 7.70
CA GLY A 579 10.25 -9.61 6.85
C GLY A 579 11.73 -9.74 6.43
N ILE A 580 11.98 -10.67 5.51
CA ILE A 580 13.27 -10.87 4.84
C ILE A 580 13.14 -10.40 3.38
N VAL A 581 14.10 -9.60 2.92
CA VAL A 581 14.23 -9.23 1.50
C VAL A 581 15.23 -10.20 0.86
N LEU A 582 14.85 -10.87 -0.22
CA LEU A 582 15.70 -11.82 -0.94
C LEU A 582 15.98 -11.32 -2.37
N GLY A 583 17.21 -10.90 -2.62
CA GLY A 583 17.72 -10.56 -3.94
C GLY A 583 18.20 -11.81 -4.67
N GLN A 584 17.69 -12.04 -5.89
CA GLN A 584 18.08 -13.18 -6.72
C GLN A 584 18.30 -12.73 -8.16
N ASN A 585 19.29 -13.30 -8.84
CA ASN A 585 19.42 -13.10 -10.28
C ASN A 585 18.56 -14.10 -11.06
N ASP A 586 18.08 -13.72 -12.25
CA ASP A 586 17.34 -14.61 -13.15
C ASP A 586 18.23 -15.02 -14.34
N PRO A 587 18.57 -16.32 -14.49
CA PRO A 587 19.48 -16.77 -15.55
C PRO A 587 18.82 -16.92 -16.92
N GLN A 588 17.48 -16.76 -17.07
CA GLN A 588 16.85 -16.81 -18.40
C GLN A 588 17.45 -15.78 -19.38
N TYR A 589 18.14 -14.76 -18.86
CA TYR A 589 18.82 -13.71 -19.63
C TYR A 589 20.35 -13.81 -19.65
N TRP A 590 20.95 -14.77 -18.92
CA TRP A 590 22.41 -14.94 -18.81
C TRP A 590 23.15 -15.17 -20.16
N PRO A 591 22.59 -15.90 -21.16
CA PRO A 591 23.29 -16.13 -22.43
C PRO A 591 23.53 -14.86 -23.28
N MET A 592 22.97 -13.72 -22.90
CA MET A 592 23.09 -12.46 -23.65
C MET A 592 24.09 -11.45 -23.05
N GLY A 593 24.79 -11.79 -21.95
CA GLY A 593 25.74 -10.89 -21.30
C GLY A 593 25.11 -9.83 -20.37
N TYR A 594 23.84 -10.01 -20.00
CA TYR A 594 23.09 -9.10 -19.12
C TYR A 594 22.21 -9.91 -18.15
N SER A 595 22.08 -9.49 -16.89
CA SER A 595 21.14 -10.10 -15.94
C SER A 595 20.18 -9.05 -15.37
N PRO A 596 18.86 -9.13 -15.60
CA PRO A 596 17.91 -8.49 -14.70
C PRO A 596 17.94 -9.23 -13.37
N VAL A 597 18.25 -8.53 -12.27
CA VAL A 597 18.04 -9.08 -10.93
C VAL A 597 16.54 -8.96 -10.60
N LEU A 598 15.92 -10.08 -10.24
CA LEU A 598 14.60 -10.07 -9.63
C LEU A 598 14.81 -9.94 -8.11
N CYS A 599 14.67 -8.72 -7.58
CA CYS A 599 14.56 -8.56 -6.14
C CYS A 599 13.16 -9.00 -5.72
N THR A 600 13.00 -10.23 -5.24
CA THR A 600 11.73 -10.68 -4.67
C THR A 600 11.74 -10.40 -3.17
N VAL A 601 10.87 -9.50 -2.73
CA VAL A 601 10.55 -9.43 -1.30
C VAL A 601 9.70 -10.64 -0.94
N SER A 602 10.31 -11.65 -0.34
CA SER A 602 9.57 -12.81 0.14
C SER A 602 9.10 -12.54 1.58
N ARG A 603 7.80 -12.26 1.74
CA ARG A 603 7.18 -12.12 3.06
C ARG A 603 7.15 -13.49 3.75
N ILE A 604 7.78 -13.61 4.93
CA ILE A 604 7.84 -14.88 5.66
C ILE A 604 6.69 -14.97 6.65
N ASP A 605 5.67 -15.71 6.23
CA ASP A 605 4.98 -16.69 7.07
C ASP A 605 4.51 -17.92 6.26
N LYS A 606 4.41 -17.82 4.92
CA LYS A 606 4.27 -18.98 4.01
C LYS A 606 5.11 -18.81 2.73
N TRP A 607 6.20 -19.57 2.60
CA TRP A 607 6.98 -19.74 1.36
C TRP A 607 6.20 -20.44 0.22
N GLY A 608 4.86 -20.48 0.28
CA GLY A 608 3.96 -21.09 -0.70
C GLY A 608 3.15 -20.09 -1.55
N ALA A 609 3.24 -18.80 -1.26
CA ALA A 609 2.63 -17.74 -2.07
C ALA A 609 3.65 -16.61 -2.29
N SER A 610 4.69 -16.89 -3.07
CA SER A 610 5.58 -15.85 -3.56
C SER A 610 4.81 -14.99 -4.57
N ALA A 611 4.24 -13.88 -4.12
CA ALA A 611 3.93 -12.78 -5.04
C ALA A 611 5.26 -12.08 -5.36
N ALA A 612 5.59 -11.93 -6.64
CA ALA A 612 6.70 -11.10 -7.07
C ALA A 612 6.38 -9.64 -6.72
N VAL A 613 6.78 -9.18 -5.53
CA VAL A 613 6.55 -7.80 -5.10
C VAL A 613 7.79 -6.98 -5.48
N GLY A 614 7.69 -6.27 -6.61
CA GLY A 614 8.70 -5.30 -7.08
C GLY A 614 9.67 -5.85 -8.12
N ASN A 615 9.21 -6.05 -9.36
CA ASN A 615 10.09 -6.40 -10.48
C ASN A 615 10.90 -5.18 -10.93
N VAL A 616 11.99 -4.85 -10.24
CA VAL A 616 12.93 -3.85 -10.78
C VAL A 616 13.93 -4.57 -11.67
N LYS A 617 13.69 -4.52 -12.99
CA LYS A 617 14.62 -5.04 -14.00
C LYS A 617 15.81 -4.10 -14.10
N MET A 618 16.86 -4.35 -13.32
CA MET A 618 18.14 -3.64 -13.42
C MET A 618 19.13 -4.51 -14.19
N LEU A 619 19.77 -3.94 -15.23
CA LEU A 619 20.86 -4.63 -15.93
C LEU A 619 22.11 -4.64 -15.03
N MET A 620 22.42 -5.80 -14.47
CA MET A 620 23.58 -5.99 -13.59
C MET A 620 24.59 -6.94 -14.23
N GLN A 621 25.88 -6.68 -13.96
CA GLN A 621 26.99 -7.59 -14.25
C GLN A 621 27.34 -8.45 -13.03
N SER A 622 27.07 -7.97 -11.83
CA SER A 622 27.30 -8.68 -10.57
C SER A 622 26.01 -9.23 -9.96
N GLY A 623 26.13 -10.10 -8.95
CA GLY A 623 25.01 -10.39 -8.04
C GLY A 623 24.70 -9.23 -7.09
N PRO A 624 23.51 -9.22 -6.47
CA PRO A 624 23.07 -8.17 -5.56
C PRO A 624 23.75 -8.26 -4.18
N ALA A 625 23.84 -7.12 -3.48
CA ALA A 625 24.20 -7.07 -2.07
C ALA A 625 23.15 -6.26 -1.29
N LEU A 626 22.43 -6.92 -0.41
CA LEU A 626 21.35 -6.34 0.38
C LEU A 626 21.81 -6.06 1.82
N VAL A 627 21.41 -4.90 2.33
CA VAL A 627 21.68 -4.47 3.70
C VAL A 627 20.56 -3.55 4.17
N THR A 628 20.27 -3.53 5.47
CA THR A 628 19.30 -2.59 6.03
C THR A 628 20.04 -1.52 6.80
N TYR A 629 19.80 -0.26 6.43
CA TYR A 629 20.38 0.91 7.06
C TYR A 629 19.26 1.87 7.45
N GLN A 630 19.23 2.29 8.72
CA GLN A 630 18.19 3.15 9.28
C GLN A 630 16.76 2.66 8.96
N LYS A 631 16.52 1.35 9.13
CA LYS A 631 15.25 0.64 8.83
C LYS A 631 14.88 0.58 7.34
N THR A 632 15.71 1.11 6.44
CA THR A 632 15.48 1.03 5.00
C THR A 632 16.41 0.01 4.35
N PRO A 633 15.89 -0.93 3.55
CA PRO A 633 16.71 -1.78 2.69
C PRO A 633 17.45 -0.97 1.61
N TYR A 634 18.72 -1.31 1.43
CA TYR A 634 19.59 -0.85 0.35
C TYR A 634 20.04 -2.05 -0.47
N LEU A 635 20.09 -1.85 -1.79
CA LEU A 635 20.59 -2.81 -2.75
C LEU A 635 21.80 -2.23 -3.45
N PHE A 636 22.94 -2.89 -3.36
CA PHE A 636 24.17 -2.53 -4.07
C PHE A 636 24.49 -3.56 -5.16
N TYR A 637 25.04 -3.09 -6.28
CA TYR A 637 25.41 -3.95 -7.40
C TYR A 637 26.33 -3.22 -8.39
N ALA A 638 26.89 -3.94 -9.36
CA ALA A 638 27.59 -3.38 -10.50
C ALA A 638 26.78 -3.48 -11.79
N ASP A 639 26.69 -2.40 -12.56
CA ASP A 639 26.11 -2.43 -13.92
C ASP A 639 27.06 -3.09 -14.94
N THR A 640 26.61 -3.18 -16.19
CA THR A 640 27.41 -3.75 -17.29
C THR A 640 28.57 -2.89 -17.77
N ASN A 641 28.75 -1.71 -17.19
CA ASN A 641 29.91 -0.86 -17.43
C ASN A 641 30.84 -0.87 -16.21
N GLU A 642 30.71 -1.90 -15.35
CA GLU A 642 31.49 -2.10 -14.14
C GLU A 642 31.30 -0.99 -13.09
N ARG A 643 30.28 -0.13 -13.24
CA ARG A 643 30.02 0.97 -12.31
C ARG A 643 29.31 0.45 -11.09
N LEU A 644 29.69 0.94 -9.91
CA LEU A 644 29.06 0.55 -8.66
C LEU A 644 27.84 1.44 -8.36
N LEU A 645 26.67 0.82 -8.19
CA LEU A 645 25.40 1.49 -7.95
C LEU A 645 24.72 1.03 -6.67
N PHE A 646 23.79 1.85 -6.21
CA PHE A 646 22.84 1.51 -5.17
C PHE A 646 21.42 1.97 -5.48
N CYS A 647 20.46 1.26 -4.92
CA CYS A 647 19.06 1.68 -4.81
C CYS A 647 18.61 1.57 -3.36
N LYS A 648 17.71 2.45 -2.95
CA LYS A 648 17.05 2.49 -1.66
C LYS A 648 15.59 2.10 -1.80
N ALA A 649 15.09 1.28 -0.90
CA ALA A 649 13.67 0.98 -0.80
C ALA A 649 12.87 2.24 -0.44
N LYS A 650 11.80 2.51 -1.17
CA LYS A 650 10.79 3.51 -0.82
C LYS A 650 9.68 2.84 0.02
N PRO A 651 9.23 3.48 1.12
CA PRO A 651 8.08 3.03 1.88
C PRO A 651 6.76 3.17 1.11
#